data_AF-A0A1E3HA17-F1
#
_entry.id   AF-A0A1E3HA17-F1
#
_cell.length_a   1.000
_cell.length_b   1.000
_cell.length_c   1.000
_cell.angle_alpha   90.00
_cell.angle_beta   90.00
_cell.angle_gamma   90.00
#
_symmetry.space_group_name_H-M   'P 1'
#
loop_
_entity.id
_entity.type
_entity.pdbx_description
1 polymer ?
#
loop_
_entity_poly.entity_id
_entity_poly.type
_entity_poly.pdbx_seq_one_letter_code
_entity_poly.pdbx_strand_id
1 'polypeptide(L)'
;MYWPTATTRLVSTPSPLHAPLAHAKPNRKGNFFAALTCDSLAVWDVRPTVMQAAVVRSKSSINRFGSNSDVFWTHDGRGLIITTDSHHLLFYHLVPSSRPSYDFAGPSTPGPGEGDVVMGWQLTYLGTAFVMGGCQSILCQSHNLLITMRHPPSILSVPWPVPSQLLTPPNSHFPPPPLDAATEAQIECDVWDLSAGKEWLVGERPAVPTKMTSMKTHGLPMVHTMLSADGRGYVVYLASHLLQACTSEAQRTQLSAGPKYVGSLIHPVPQKIEPLEGDMDKAMEIALNSRFGLVAIGLESGKVNLVSIPSWPNPPRLSHTLDFRQSANLKSSPGQVTSLAWTGDGYCLAVGYEHGWAAWSMGGRLGGWGHRDEEASQSQDPGVLSLFWIPGNLELFVLRPHESSLQLEIMPFAKSATTNQPSPDNTRYAFLQMDDSVMVYRGADQPDMSVINPESDVWQSIKIPAAYISTNWPIRYASISSDGKLIAVAGRRGLTHYSATSGRWKLFQNEREEQQFTVRGGLLWFHHVLIAAIDADKTHQIRLYSRDLGLNEVLHSQTLLAPILVMTLLDNSLLVYTADNMLFHFLILPTNSSIKLHLCGSISFRGIVQVPSRVRALSWLIPEAQKTLGDPADDLIVATIIFLVDGKLVLLRPRRARTDEVRYDLQILADRIEAYWTHLHGVGTLENSLWGYDGLNMRVWLDALTIEATTVNDVSDAYESVEESVKVRLDFYPLSILMDKGIIIGVDYETSTRTLPFPIYKISTGTHLFLPKFLRYHLSSSPPSLSQALTLAQHYQHLVYFAHSLEVLLHSVLEDEHPKDHEILPTVVTFLDYFPSALDVIVRCARKTEIERWPGLFELVGKPRDLFELCLTEGKVRTAASYLLVLHNLEELDDVDDTIRLLKQAIEAKEFHLCKELLRFLHSIDESGTALRTAVGRVGIIDGSTLDVDGDGPMPTTPSIVLSSATPTDVQVNGQ
;
A
#
# COMPACT_ATOMS: atom_id res chain seq x y z
N MET A 1 -1.73 1.07 1.06
CA MET A 1 -0.40 1.44 0.49
C MET A 1 -0.01 2.85 0.89
N TYR A 2 1.30 3.11 1.00
CA TYR A 2 1.91 4.37 1.45
C TYR A 2 3.02 4.81 0.48
N TRP A 3 3.18 6.13 0.27
CA TRP A 3 4.22 6.72 -0.59
C TRP A 3 4.80 7.99 0.04
N PRO A 4 6.12 8.24 -0.08
CA PRO A 4 6.72 9.51 0.35
C PRO A 4 6.28 10.64 -0.57
N THR A 5 6.06 11.85 -0.02
CA THR A 5 5.35 12.94 -0.76
C THR A 5 6.08 14.27 -0.84
N ALA A 6 7.12 14.48 -0.04
CA ALA A 6 7.84 15.74 0.01
C ALA A 6 9.27 15.54 0.53
N THR A 7 9.98 16.65 0.74
CA THR A 7 11.32 16.68 1.33
C THR A 7 11.31 16.22 2.78
N THR A 8 12.41 15.60 3.22
CA THR A 8 12.61 15.29 4.64
C THR A 8 12.84 16.56 5.45
N ARG A 9 12.30 16.60 6.67
CA ARG A 9 12.50 17.69 7.63
C ARG A 9 13.51 17.27 8.69
N LEU A 10 14.40 18.17 9.08
CA LEU A 10 15.40 17.90 10.12
C LEU A 10 14.87 18.31 11.49
N VAL A 11 15.03 17.46 12.50
CA VAL A 11 14.74 17.79 13.90
C VAL A 11 16.03 18.27 14.55
N SER A 12 16.09 19.55 14.90
CA SER A 12 17.19 20.10 15.69
C SER A 12 17.11 19.59 17.12
N THR A 13 18.23 19.20 17.73
CA THR A 13 18.33 18.86 19.16
C THR A 13 18.81 20.08 19.96
N PRO A 14 17.91 20.86 20.59
CA PRO A 14 18.29 22.04 21.35
C PRO A 14 18.89 21.66 22.72
N SER A 15 19.50 22.65 23.37
CA SER A 15 19.92 22.57 24.79
C SER A 15 18.76 22.07 25.67
N PRO A 16 18.99 21.13 26.62
CA PRO A 16 20.28 20.79 27.25
C PRO A 16 21.01 19.57 26.67
N LEU A 17 20.58 19.02 25.52
CA LEU A 17 21.26 17.90 24.87
C LEU A 17 22.51 18.41 24.14
N HIS A 18 23.68 18.28 24.76
CA HIS A 18 24.96 18.69 24.17
C HIS A 18 25.73 17.52 23.52
N ALA A 19 25.52 16.31 24.01
CA ALA A 19 26.11 15.09 23.46
C ALA A 19 25.35 14.63 22.20
N PRO A 20 26.02 13.93 21.26
CA PRO A 20 25.36 13.39 20.08
C PRO A 20 24.26 12.41 20.48
N LEU A 21 23.17 12.43 19.71
CA LEU A 21 22.08 11.49 19.85
C LEU A 21 22.59 10.06 19.64
N ALA A 22 22.14 9.12 20.46
CA ALA A 22 22.45 7.69 20.35
C ALA A 22 21.21 6.88 19.93
N HIS A 23 20.05 7.17 20.54
CA HIS A 23 18.79 6.47 20.25
C HIS A 23 17.59 7.42 20.24
N ALA A 24 16.62 7.13 19.37
CA ALA A 24 15.31 7.74 19.37
C ALA A 24 14.24 6.65 19.34
N LYS A 25 13.41 6.57 20.39
CA LYS A 25 12.39 5.51 20.54
C LYS A 25 11.02 6.08 20.91
N PRO A 26 9.95 5.74 20.18
CA PRO A 26 8.60 6.20 20.49
C PRO A 26 8.03 5.40 21.67
N ASN A 27 7.10 6.02 22.39
CA ASN A 27 6.26 5.29 23.31
C ASN A 27 5.22 4.47 22.53
N ARG A 28 4.54 3.54 23.22
CA ARG A 28 3.56 2.64 22.57
C ARG A 28 2.40 3.37 21.88
N LYS A 29 2.01 4.55 22.37
CA LYS A 29 0.91 5.35 21.80
C LYS A 29 1.37 6.22 20.63
N GLY A 30 2.68 6.36 20.41
CA GLY A 30 3.31 7.22 19.41
C GLY A 30 3.17 8.72 19.68
N ASN A 31 2.61 9.14 20.82
CA ASN A 31 2.44 10.56 21.11
C ASN A 31 3.69 11.19 21.73
N PHE A 32 4.60 10.39 22.29
CA PHE A 32 5.91 10.84 22.75
C PHE A 32 7.02 9.98 22.16
N PHE A 33 8.22 10.54 22.04
CA PHE A 33 9.43 9.77 21.83
C PHE A 33 10.55 10.21 22.77
N ALA A 34 11.43 9.28 23.10
CA ALA A 34 12.60 9.52 23.93
C ALA A 34 13.82 9.65 23.03
N ALA A 35 14.60 10.71 23.24
CA ALA A 35 15.91 10.92 22.66
C ALA A 35 16.97 10.69 23.74
N LEU A 36 17.89 9.77 23.49
CA LEU A 36 18.91 9.35 24.45
C LEU A 36 20.30 9.68 23.91
N THR A 37 21.14 10.28 24.72
CA THR A 37 22.58 10.45 24.49
C THR A 37 23.34 9.63 25.54
N CYS A 38 24.68 9.63 25.48
CA CYS A 38 25.51 8.93 26.47
C CYS A 38 25.30 9.41 27.93
N ASP A 39 24.84 10.65 28.13
CA ASP A 39 24.70 11.28 29.45
C ASP A 39 23.31 11.84 29.76
N SER A 40 22.43 11.98 28.77
CA SER A 40 21.17 12.69 28.91
C SER A 40 20.00 11.95 28.27
N LEU A 41 18.82 12.19 28.83
CA LEU A 41 17.53 11.68 28.37
C LEU A 41 16.61 12.88 28.11
N ALA A 42 16.01 12.96 26.93
CA ALA A 42 14.95 13.91 26.63
C ALA A 42 13.69 13.20 26.17
N VAL A 43 12.54 13.72 26.57
CA VAL A 43 11.22 13.30 26.10
C VAL A 43 10.64 14.41 25.23
N TRP A 44 10.19 14.02 24.06
CA TRP A 44 9.66 14.88 23.03
C TRP A 44 8.19 14.54 22.77
N ASP A 45 7.40 15.58 22.56
CA ASP A 45 6.10 15.45 21.91
C ASP A 45 6.30 15.29 20.40
N VAL A 46 5.37 14.61 19.76
CA VAL A 46 5.40 14.38 18.31
C VAL A 46 4.63 15.48 17.57
N ARG A 47 3.57 16.03 18.18
CA ARG A 47 2.71 17.08 17.60
C ARG A 47 2.32 18.14 18.64
N PRO A 48 2.86 19.37 18.54
CA PRO A 48 3.99 19.77 17.70
C PRO A 48 5.27 19.01 18.09
N THR A 49 6.22 18.85 17.17
CA THR A 49 7.49 18.15 17.47
C THR A 49 8.39 19.02 18.34
N VAL A 50 8.24 18.95 19.66
CA VAL A 50 8.94 19.79 20.64
C VAL A 50 9.41 19.00 21.86
N MET A 51 10.55 19.40 22.43
CA MET A 51 11.09 18.75 23.63
C MET A 51 10.27 19.16 24.86
N GLN A 52 9.76 18.20 25.63
CA GLN A 52 8.91 18.47 26.79
C GLN A 52 9.70 18.47 28.10
N ALA A 53 10.61 17.51 28.25
CA ALA A 53 11.40 17.35 29.45
C ALA A 53 12.76 16.78 29.10
N ALA A 54 13.80 17.18 29.84
CA ALA A 54 15.13 16.61 29.69
C ALA A 54 15.81 16.47 31.05
N VAL A 55 16.65 15.45 31.17
CA VAL A 55 17.50 15.17 32.34
C VAL A 55 18.91 14.95 31.84
N VAL A 56 19.86 15.70 32.38
CA VAL A 56 21.29 15.50 32.17
C VAL A 56 21.89 14.86 33.41
N ARG A 57 22.52 13.69 33.27
CA ARG A 57 23.15 12.99 34.40
C ARG A 57 24.46 13.69 34.76
N SER A 58 24.72 13.79 36.06
CA SER A 58 25.99 14.32 36.55
C SER A 58 27.15 13.36 36.24
N LYS A 59 28.37 13.89 36.13
CA LYS A 59 29.58 13.06 35.96
C LYS A 59 29.73 12.01 37.06
N SER A 60 29.32 12.32 38.29
CA SER A 60 29.31 11.35 39.40
C SER A 60 28.31 10.21 39.17
N SER A 61 27.13 10.51 38.63
CA SER A 61 26.15 9.48 38.25
C SER A 61 26.68 8.58 37.15
N ILE A 62 27.36 9.13 36.14
CA ILE A 62 27.94 8.36 35.03
C ILE A 62 29.08 7.47 35.53
N ASN A 63 29.98 8.00 36.37
CA ASN A 63 31.08 7.20 36.93
C ASN A 63 30.56 6.05 37.82
N ARG A 64 29.43 6.24 38.51
CA ARG A 64 28.88 5.25 39.43
C ARG A 64 28.03 4.19 38.74
N PHE A 65 27.18 4.60 37.80
CA PHE A 65 26.19 3.73 37.17
C PHE A 65 26.43 3.52 35.68
N GLY A 66 27.55 3.99 35.13
CA GLY A 66 27.89 3.83 33.72
C GLY A 66 27.20 4.82 32.78
N SER A 67 27.61 4.81 31.50
CA SER A 67 27.02 5.62 30.43
C SER A 67 25.69 5.04 29.98
N ASN A 68 24.78 5.88 29.48
CA ASN A 68 23.52 5.40 28.93
C ASN A 68 23.76 4.54 27.68
N SER A 69 23.12 3.37 27.60
CA SER A 69 23.21 2.47 26.45
C SER A 69 21.91 2.37 25.66
N ASP A 70 20.75 2.25 26.31
CA ASP A 70 19.45 2.16 25.64
C ASP A 70 18.31 2.67 26.53
N VAL A 71 17.14 2.94 25.94
CA VAL A 71 15.93 3.41 26.63
C VAL A 71 14.71 2.57 26.24
N PHE A 72 13.87 2.28 27.24
CA PHE A 72 12.64 1.51 27.08
C PHE A 72 11.47 2.26 27.71
N TRP A 73 10.37 2.35 26.97
CA TRP A 73 9.11 2.88 27.47
C TRP A 73 8.34 1.80 28.19
N THR A 74 7.74 2.16 29.32
CA THR A 74 6.80 1.30 30.03
C THR A 74 5.51 1.15 29.24
N HIS A 75 4.73 0.10 29.55
CA HIS A 75 3.54 -0.27 28.77
C HIS A 75 2.46 0.84 28.71
N ASP A 76 2.35 1.67 29.75
CA ASP A 76 1.43 2.81 29.83
C ASP A 76 1.92 4.05 29.06
N GLY A 77 3.20 4.08 28.67
CA GLY A 77 3.84 5.14 27.92
C GLY A 77 4.24 6.36 28.77
N ARG A 78 4.35 6.21 30.10
CA ARG A 78 4.73 7.29 31.02
C ARG A 78 6.02 7.04 31.78
N GLY A 79 6.38 5.80 32.05
CA GLY A 79 7.67 5.44 32.62
C GLY A 79 8.73 5.23 31.54
N LEU A 80 9.98 5.51 31.89
CA LEU A 80 11.16 5.24 31.07
C LEU A 80 12.20 4.48 31.89
N ILE A 81 12.84 3.50 31.27
CA ILE A 81 13.91 2.69 31.86
C ILE A 81 15.14 2.87 30.97
N ILE A 82 16.23 3.39 31.54
CA ILE A 82 17.52 3.50 30.85
C ILE A 82 18.40 2.32 31.27
N THR A 83 18.94 1.59 30.31
CA THR A 83 20.03 0.64 30.54
C THR A 83 21.37 1.35 30.39
N THR A 84 22.39 0.86 31.09
CA THR A 84 23.74 1.42 31.04
C THR A 84 24.76 0.38 30.60
N ASP A 85 25.94 0.83 30.19
CA ASP A 85 27.10 -0.03 29.86
C ASP A 85 27.56 -0.93 31.03
N SER A 86 27.28 -0.49 32.27
CA SER A 86 27.56 -1.24 33.51
C SER A 86 26.38 -2.08 34.02
N HIS A 87 25.38 -2.34 33.18
CA HIS A 87 24.20 -3.17 33.48
C HIS A 87 23.29 -2.67 34.63
N HIS A 88 23.34 -1.37 34.93
CA HIS A 88 22.37 -0.71 35.80
C HIS A 88 21.13 -0.27 35.02
N LEU A 89 19.99 -0.28 35.72
CA LEU A 89 18.68 0.17 35.23
C LEU A 89 18.27 1.44 35.98
N LEU A 90 18.09 2.54 35.25
CA LEU A 90 17.64 3.82 35.82
C LEU A 90 16.18 4.05 35.48
N PHE A 91 15.34 4.19 36.50
CA PHE A 91 13.90 4.34 36.34
C PHE A 91 13.48 5.80 36.43
N TYR A 92 12.74 6.27 35.43
CA TYR A 92 12.15 7.60 35.37
C TYR A 92 10.65 7.49 35.13
N HIS A 93 9.93 8.53 35.55
CA HIS A 93 8.51 8.65 35.31
C HIS A 93 8.17 10.06 34.82
N LEU A 94 7.33 10.13 33.78
CA LEU A 94 6.87 11.37 33.18
C LEU A 94 5.59 11.82 33.90
N VAL A 95 5.69 12.93 34.61
CA VAL A 95 4.60 13.52 35.41
C VAL A 95 4.12 14.81 34.73
N PRO A 96 2.80 15.04 34.61
CA PRO A 96 2.30 16.30 34.07
C PRO A 96 2.65 17.46 35.00
N SER A 97 3.07 18.57 34.40
CA SER A 97 3.31 19.86 35.07
C SER A 97 2.03 20.71 35.04
N SER A 98 1.87 21.58 36.03
CA SER A 98 0.80 22.58 36.07
C SER A 98 1.08 23.81 35.19
N ARG A 99 2.29 23.93 34.65
CA ARG A 99 2.70 25.02 33.75
C ARG A 99 2.87 24.48 32.33
N PRO A 100 2.52 25.25 31.29
CA PRO A 100 2.85 24.89 29.91
C PRO A 100 4.38 24.85 29.74
N SER A 101 4.87 23.99 28.85
CA SER A 101 6.32 23.89 28.55
C SER A 101 6.86 25.09 27.80
N TYR A 102 5.99 25.77 27.04
CA TYR A 102 6.35 26.87 26.16
C TYR A 102 5.34 28.01 26.30
N ASP A 103 5.83 29.25 26.34
CA ASP A 103 4.99 30.44 26.21
C ASP A 103 4.58 30.57 24.74
N PHE A 104 3.28 30.45 24.43
CA PHE A 104 2.78 30.61 23.06
C PHE A 104 3.09 32.03 22.55
N ALA A 105 3.94 32.15 21.53
CA ALA A 105 4.20 33.40 20.86
C ALA A 105 3.22 33.61 19.68
N GLY A 106 2.13 34.36 19.91
CA GLY A 106 1.36 35.01 18.83
C GLY A 106 0.39 34.15 18.01
N PRO A 107 -0.27 34.76 16.97
CA PRO A 107 -1.50 34.27 16.35
C PRO A 107 -1.25 33.34 15.15
N SER A 108 -0.34 32.37 15.25
CA SER A 108 -0.18 31.36 14.19
C SER A 108 -1.35 30.38 14.23
N THR A 109 -1.98 30.12 13.08
CA THR A 109 -2.98 29.07 12.97
C THR A 109 -2.33 27.72 13.29
N PRO A 110 -2.85 26.95 14.26
CA PRO A 110 -2.25 25.67 14.65
C PRO A 110 -2.27 24.69 13.49
N GLY A 111 -1.19 23.93 13.33
CA GLY A 111 -1.11 22.82 12.39
C GLY A 111 -1.93 21.60 12.83
N PRO A 112 -1.92 20.52 12.05
CA PRO A 112 -2.55 19.25 12.39
C PRO A 112 -2.10 18.72 13.76
N GLY A 113 -3.04 18.59 14.70
CA GLY A 113 -2.77 18.12 16.06
C GLY A 113 -2.12 19.14 17.01
N GLU A 114 -1.94 20.41 16.61
CA GLU A 114 -1.30 21.45 17.42
C GLU A 114 -2.30 22.39 18.13
N GLY A 115 -3.61 22.09 18.06
CA GLY A 115 -4.67 22.96 18.57
C GLY A 115 -4.80 23.01 20.09
N ASP A 116 -4.25 22.02 20.79
CA ASP A 116 -4.28 21.96 22.25
C ASP A 116 -3.09 22.73 22.86
N VAL A 117 -3.30 23.32 24.04
CA VAL A 117 -2.21 23.90 24.83
C VAL A 117 -1.21 22.80 25.17
N VAL A 118 0.05 23.02 24.80
CA VAL A 118 1.16 22.12 25.10
C VAL A 118 1.41 22.11 26.62
N MET A 119 0.70 21.20 27.30
CA MET A 119 0.84 20.99 28.75
C MET A 119 2.26 20.55 29.07
N GLY A 120 2.83 21.12 30.13
CA GLY A 120 4.20 20.80 30.49
C GLY A 120 4.33 19.41 31.08
N TRP A 121 5.53 18.84 30.96
CA TRP A 121 5.87 17.55 31.56
C TRP A 121 7.19 17.65 32.31
N GLN A 122 7.33 16.84 33.35
CA GLN A 122 8.56 16.73 34.13
C GLN A 122 8.96 15.27 34.28
N LEU A 123 10.26 15.01 34.18
CA LEU A 123 10.84 13.70 34.45
C LEU A 123 11.21 13.60 35.94
N THR A 124 10.61 12.64 36.63
CA THR A 124 10.93 12.31 38.03
C THR A 124 11.77 11.04 38.07
N TYR A 125 12.94 11.10 38.70
CA TYR A 125 13.81 9.94 38.89
C TYR A 125 13.32 9.08 40.06
N LEU A 126 13.02 7.81 39.79
CA LEU A 126 12.45 6.87 40.77
C LEU A 126 13.53 6.10 41.54
N GLY A 127 14.63 5.73 40.88
CA GLY A 127 15.71 4.98 41.50
C GLY A 127 16.53 4.14 40.52
N THR A 128 17.50 3.40 41.06
CA THR A 128 18.38 2.48 40.32
C THR A 128 18.12 1.03 40.73
N ALA A 129 18.17 0.11 39.77
CA ALA A 129 18.37 -1.32 40.03
C ALA A 129 19.61 -1.83 39.28
N PHE A 130 20.07 -3.03 39.65
CA PHE A 130 21.21 -3.69 39.02
C PHE A 130 20.86 -5.11 38.59
N VAL A 131 21.40 -5.57 37.47
CA VAL A 131 21.22 -6.95 36.99
C VAL A 131 22.60 -7.59 36.88
N MET A 132 22.91 -8.49 37.81
CA MET A 132 24.23 -9.10 37.95
C MET A 132 24.60 -9.99 36.76
N GLY A 133 23.64 -10.75 36.22
CA GLY A 133 23.78 -11.58 35.02
C GLY A 133 23.89 -10.79 33.71
N GLY A 134 23.88 -9.45 33.77
CA GLY A 134 24.02 -8.55 32.64
C GLY A 134 22.73 -8.42 31.82
N CYS A 135 22.12 -7.24 31.83
CA CYS A 135 20.93 -6.93 31.03
C CYS A 135 21.30 -6.74 29.54
N GLN A 136 20.62 -7.48 28.65
CA GLN A 136 20.77 -7.36 27.20
C GLN A 136 19.62 -6.58 26.56
N SER A 137 18.37 -6.87 26.91
CA SER A 137 17.18 -6.16 26.43
C SER A 137 16.05 -6.23 27.45
N ILE A 138 15.11 -5.28 27.40
CA ILE A 138 13.95 -5.21 28.28
C ILE A 138 12.67 -5.18 27.45
N LEU A 139 11.70 -6.02 27.81
CA LEU A 139 10.34 -5.97 27.33
C LEU A 139 9.41 -5.55 28.46
N CYS A 140 8.86 -4.34 28.36
CA CYS A 140 7.91 -3.81 29.33
C CYS A 140 6.48 -4.28 29.05
N GLN A 141 5.89 -5.03 29.97
CA GLN A 141 4.48 -5.44 29.91
C GLN A 141 3.64 -4.67 30.93
N SER A 142 2.34 -4.95 31.03
CA SER A 142 1.44 -4.20 31.91
C SER A 142 1.67 -4.48 33.40
N HIS A 143 2.13 -5.68 33.76
CA HIS A 143 2.28 -6.12 35.16
C HIS A 143 3.67 -6.66 35.51
N ASN A 144 4.55 -6.77 34.52
CA ASN A 144 5.90 -7.26 34.69
C ASN A 144 6.85 -6.69 33.62
N LEU A 145 8.13 -6.69 33.93
CA LEU A 145 9.23 -6.45 33.01
C LEU A 145 9.89 -7.80 32.73
N LEU A 146 10.09 -8.13 31.46
CA LEU A 146 10.90 -9.27 31.07
C LEU A 146 12.28 -8.77 30.63
N ILE A 147 13.32 -9.20 31.33
CA ILE A 147 14.71 -8.80 31.10
C ILE A 147 15.45 -10.02 30.55
N THR A 148 16.10 -9.87 29.40
CA THR A 148 16.96 -10.92 28.85
C THR A 148 18.37 -10.78 29.43
N MET A 149 18.88 -11.87 30.03
CA MET A 149 20.16 -11.89 30.73
C MET A 149 21.24 -12.61 29.94
N ARG A 150 22.49 -12.14 30.05
CA ARG A 150 23.64 -12.69 29.33
C ARG A 150 24.22 -13.94 30.00
N HIS A 151 24.31 -13.96 31.33
CA HIS A 151 24.96 -15.05 32.07
C HIS A 151 24.25 -15.41 33.39
N PRO A 152 23.70 -16.64 33.52
CA PRO A 152 23.42 -17.58 32.43
C PRO A 152 22.33 -17.01 31.48
N PRO A 153 22.29 -17.45 30.20
CA PRO A 153 21.23 -17.06 29.27
C PRO A 153 19.84 -17.39 29.86
N SER A 154 19.11 -16.36 30.26
CA SER A 154 17.84 -16.52 30.99
C SER A 154 16.90 -15.34 30.78
N ILE A 155 15.62 -15.53 31.06
CA ILE A 155 14.60 -14.48 31.08
C ILE A 155 14.21 -14.22 32.53
N LEU A 156 14.55 -13.04 33.04
CA LEU A 156 14.17 -12.55 34.35
C LEU A 156 12.83 -11.79 34.25
N SER A 157 11.82 -12.25 34.98
CA SER A 157 10.54 -11.57 35.13
C SER A 157 10.52 -10.78 36.44
N VAL A 158 10.41 -9.46 36.35
CA VAL A 158 10.33 -8.54 37.50
C VAL A 158 8.92 -7.95 37.57
N PRO A 159 8.28 -7.86 38.75
CA PRO A 159 6.97 -7.22 38.88
C PRO A 159 6.99 -5.74 38.47
N TRP A 160 5.89 -5.26 37.89
CA TRP A 160 5.71 -3.86 37.49
C TRP A 160 4.41 -3.27 38.07
N PRO A 161 4.42 -2.08 38.71
CA PRO A 161 5.58 -1.24 39.03
C PRO A 161 6.62 -1.95 39.92
N VAL A 162 7.90 -1.63 39.74
CA VAL A 162 8.97 -2.27 40.52
C VAL A 162 8.80 -1.89 42.00
N PRO A 163 8.72 -2.88 42.92
CA PRO A 163 8.65 -2.63 44.36
C PRO A 163 9.80 -1.74 44.83
N SER A 164 9.52 -0.79 45.72
CA SER A 164 10.53 0.16 46.21
C SER A 164 11.70 -0.50 46.94
N GLN A 165 11.51 -1.72 47.45
CA GLN A 165 12.55 -2.54 48.09
C GLN A 165 13.61 -3.04 47.09
N LEU A 166 13.25 -3.16 45.81
CA LEU A 166 14.15 -3.57 44.74
C LEU A 166 14.86 -2.39 44.07
N LEU A 167 14.51 -1.16 44.46
CA LEU A 167 15.09 0.07 43.94
C LEU A 167 15.97 0.73 45.00
N THR A 168 17.15 1.16 44.60
CA THR A 168 17.91 2.13 45.39
C THR A 168 17.36 3.53 45.15
N PRO A 169 16.91 4.23 46.20
CA PRO A 169 16.29 5.53 46.04
C PRO A 169 17.32 6.57 45.58
N PRO A 170 16.87 7.69 44.98
CA PRO A 170 17.72 8.79 44.58
C PRO A 170 18.62 9.25 45.73
N ASN A 171 19.88 9.58 45.42
CA ASN A 171 20.89 10.07 46.37
C ASN A 171 21.34 9.08 47.46
N SER A 172 20.91 7.81 47.44
CA SER A 172 21.44 6.79 48.34
C SER A 172 22.90 6.45 48.03
N HIS A 173 23.73 6.30 49.07
CA HIS A 173 25.11 5.86 48.95
C HIS A 173 25.27 4.33 48.84
N PHE A 174 24.21 3.57 49.13
CA PHE A 174 24.24 2.11 49.03
C PHE A 174 24.21 1.65 47.57
N PRO A 175 24.94 0.57 47.20
CA PRO A 175 24.83 -0.02 45.88
C PRO A 175 23.44 -0.64 45.68
N PRO A 176 22.91 -0.63 44.45
CA PRO A 176 21.63 -1.24 44.15
C PRO A 176 21.64 -2.76 44.35
N PRO A 177 20.59 -3.33 44.96
CA PRO A 177 20.49 -4.77 45.08
C PRO A 177 20.35 -5.42 43.68
N PRO A 178 21.07 -6.52 43.41
CA PRO A 178 20.98 -7.23 42.13
C PRO A 178 19.63 -7.93 41.99
N LEU A 179 18.80 -7.56 41.00
CA LEU A 179 17.42 -8.07 40.81
C LEU A 179 17.32 -9.59 40.61
N ASP A 180 18.42 -10.22 40.24
CA ASP A 180 18.59 -11.63 39.91
C ASP A 180 19.29 -12.44 41.00
N ALA A 181 19.45 -11.88 42.20
CA ALA A 181 19.94 -12.63 43.36
C ALA A 181 18.83 -13.43 44.06
N ALA A 182 19.25 -14.36 44.94
CA ALA A 182 18.35 -15.16 45.77
C ALA A 182 18.21 -14.53 47.16
N THR A 183 17.46 -13.43 47.28
CA THR A 183 17.12 -12.79 48.58
C THR A 183 15.62 -12.80 48.85
N GLU A 184 15.21 -12.70 50.13
CA GLU A 184 13.78 -12.68 50.52
C GLU A 184 13.00 -11.51 49.90
N ALA A 185 13.65 -10.38 49.61
CA ALA A 185 13.02 -9.26 48.94
C ALA A 185 12.71 -9.51 47.45
N GLN A 186 13.26 -10.59 46.87
CA GLN A 186 13.19 -10.94 45.45
C GLN A 186 12.32 -12.15 45.17
N ILE A 187 11.52 -12.61 46.14
CA ILE A 187 10.59 -13.75 46.00
C ILE A 187 9.62 -13.56 44.82
N GLU A 188 9.32 -12.32 44.44
CA GLU A 188 8.44 -12.01 43.30
C GLU A 188 9.16 -11.97 41.94
N CYS A 189 10.50 -11.97 41.92
CA CYS A 189 11.30 -12.07 40.70
C CYS A 189 11.47 -13.54 40.32
N ASP A 190 11.20 -13.88 39.06
CA ASP A 190 11.30 -15.25 38.57
C ASP A 190 12.26 -15.35 37.38
N VAL A 191 13.22 -16.27 37.45
CA VAL A 191 14.25 -16.48 36.42
C VAL A 191 13.95 -17.77 35.69
N TRP A 192 13.68 -17.66 34.39
CA TRP A 192 13.54 -18.81 33.51
C TRP A 192 14.84 -19.05 32.73
N ASP A 193 15.52 -20.15 33.01
CA ASP A 193 16.69 -20.59 32.26
C ASP A 193 16.27 -21.10 30.87
N LEU A 194 16.89 -20.57 29.82
CA LEU A 194 16.62 -21.02 28.44
C LEU A 194 16.96 -22.51 28.25
N SER A 195 17.83 -23.10 29.08
CA SER A 195 18.15 -24.52 29.03
C SER A 195 16.94 -25.43 29.31
N ALA A 196 15.87 -24.90 29.90
CA ALA A 196 14.60 -25.60 30.09
C ALA A 196 13.76 -25.73 28.80
N GLY A 197 14.08 -24.96 27.75
CA GLY A 197 13.35 -24.93 26.47
C GLY A 197 13.92 -25.84 25.38
N LYS A 198 14.67 -26.90 25.72
CA LYS A 198 15.36 -27.79 24.77
C LYS A 198 14.47 -28.42 23.69
N GLU A 199 13.17 -28.49 23.93
CA GLU A 199 12.21 -29.06 22.97
C GLU A 199 12.05 -28.22 21.70
N TRP A 200 12.27 -26.90 21.78
CA TRP A 200 12.03 -25.98 20.67
C TRP A 200 13.16 -24.95 20.46
N LEU A 201 14.04 -24.77 21.43
CA LEU A 201 15.27 -23.98 21.28
C LEU A 201 16.36 -24.85 20.62
N VAL A 202 17.03 -24.27 19.62
CA VAL A 202 18.04 -25.00 18.84
C VAL A 202 19.41 -24.87 19.50
N GLY A 203 20.10 -26.01 19.65
CA GLY A 203 21.45 -26.10 20.19
C GLY A 203 21.52 -26.55 21.65
N GLU A 204 22.62 -27.20 22.04
CA GLU A 204 22.82 -27.71 23.41
C GLU A 204 22.89 -26.58 24.46
N ARG A 205 23.39 -25.42 24.05
CA ARG A 205 23.40 -24.18 24.84
C ARG A 205 22.68 -23.09 24.05
N PRO A 206 21.45 -22.71 24.45
CA PRO A 206 20.69 -21.70 23.73
C PRO A 206 21.40 -20.35 23.77
N ALA A 207 21.43 -19.67 22.63
CA ALA A 207 22.04 -18.35 22.50
C ALA A 207 21.25 -17.29 23.27
N VAL A 208 21.95 -16.26 23.74
CA VAL A 208 21.36 -15.17 24.53
C VAL A 208 20.33 -14.41 23.67
N PRO A 209 19.10 -14.18 24.19
CA PRO A 209 18.14 -13.33 23.52
C PRO A 209 18.58 -11.86 23.47
N THR A 210 18.77 -11.33 22.27
CA THR A 210 19.20 -9.94 22.03
C THR A 210 18.02 -8.98 21.98
N LYS A 211 16.85 -9.45 21.52
CA LYS A 211 15.64 -8.64 21.42
C LYS A 211 14.41 -9.47 21.71
N MET A 212 13.45 -8.87 22.41
CA MET A 212 12.15 -9.48 22.63
C MET A 212 11.03 -8.45 22.44
N THR A 213 10.00 -8.83 21.70
CA THR A 213 8.79 -8.01 21.52
C THR A 213 7.56 -8.84 21.83
N SER A 214 6.45 -8.18 22.14
CA SER A 214 5.19 -8.88 22.39
C SER A 214 4.00 -8.13 21.83
N MET A 215 2.96 -8.89 21.52
CA MET A 215 1.72 -8.36 20.99
C MET A 215 0.53 -9.16 21.54
N LYS A 216 -0.49 -8.43 21.98
CA LYS A 216 -1.77 -8.99 22.41
C LYS A 216 -2.85 -8.63 21.40
N THR A 217 -3.43 -9.63 20.77
CA THR A 217 -4.60 -9.48 19.88
C THR A 217 -5.83 -9.95 20.63
N HIS A 218 -6.94 -9.22 20.53
CA HIS A 218 -8.18 -9.64 21.18
C HIS A 218 -8.64 -11.00 20.63
N GLY A 219 -9.00 -11.93 21.53
CA GLY A 219 -9.40 -13.29 21.15
C GLY A 219 -8.25 -14.27 20.88
N LEU A 220 -6.99 -13.84 20.92
CA LEU A 220 -5.82 -14.70 20.78
C LEU A 220 -4.91 -14.65 22.02
N PRO A 221 -4.13 -15.71 22.28
CA PRO A 221 -3.08 -15.67 23.29
C PRO A 221 -2.04 -14.59 22.97
N MET A 222 -1.37 -14.08 24.01
CA MET A 222 -0.26 -13.15 23.81
C MET A 222 0.88 -13.84 23.10
N VAL A 223 1.37 -13.21 22.02
CA VAL A 223 2.49 -13.70 21.22
C VAL A 223 3.72 -12.88 21.58
N HIS A 224 4.81 -13.56 21.88
CA HIS A 224 6.14 -12.97 22.03
C HIS A 224 7.01 -13.39 20.84
N THR A 225 7.90 -12.52 20.39
CA THR A 225 8.98 -12.92 19.48
C THR A 225 10.31 -12.66 20.14
N MET A 226 11.24 -13.58 19.92
CA MET A 226 12.57 -13.57 20.50
C MET A 226 13.61 -13.70 19.38
N LEU A 227 14.54 -12.76 19.34
CA LEU A 227 15.72 -12.82 18.48
C LEU A 227 16.92 -13.21 19.35
N SER A 228 17.68 -14.22 18.93
CA SER A 228 18.87 -14.69 19.64
C SER A 228 20.17 -14.21 18.98
N ALA A 229 21.25 -14.17 19.76
CA ALA A 229 22.56 -13.66 19.33
C ALA A 229 23.21 -14.48 18.19
N ASP A 230 22.80 -15.72 17.98
CA ASP A 230 23.21 -16.56 16.86
C ASP A 230 22.44 -16.26 15.56
N GLY A 231 21.52 -15.29 15.58
CA GLY A 231 20.73 -14.87 14.42
C GLY A 231 19.48 -15.70 14.18
N ARG A 232 18.99 -16.46 15.16
CA ARG A 232 17.74 -17.22 15.06
C ARG A 232 16.55 -16.44 15.61
N GLY A 233 15.40 -16.63 14.98
CA GLY A 233 14.14 -16.01 15.38
C GLY A 233 13.15 -17.04 15.89
N TYR A 234 12.47 -16.73 16.99
CA TYR A 234 11.47 -17.59 17.62
C TYR A 234 10.17 -16.85 17.89
N VAL A 235 9.05 -17.56 17.77
CA VAL A 235 7.78 -17.17 18.38
C VAL A 235 7.65 -17.92 19.69
N VAL A 236 7.29 -17.22 20.75
CA VAL A 236 7.21 -17.73 22.12
C VAL A 236 5.84 -17.39 22.70
N TYR A 237 5.27 -18.36 23.40
CA TYR A 237 4.01 -18.25 24.12
C TYR A 237 4.23 -18.65 25.58
N LEU A 238 3.49 -17.99 26.47
CA LEU A 238 3.40 -18.43 27.86
C LEU A 238 2.37 -19.57 27.94
N ALA A 239 2.75 -20.72 28.51
CA ALA A 239 1.88 -21.89 28.59
C ALA A 239 0.55 -21.59 29.30
N SER A 240 0.58 -20.76 30.34
CA SER A 240 -0.63 -20.32 31.05
C SER A 240 -1.60 -19.50 30.19
N HIS A 241 -1.10 -18.73 29.23
CA HIS A 241 -1.95 -18.01 28.27
C HIS A 241 -2.55 -18.95 27.24
N LEU A 242 -1.82 -19.98 26.80
CA LEU A 242 -2.34 -20.99 25.89
C LEU A 242 -3.42 -21.84 26.57
N LEU A 243 -3.24 -22.21 27.84
CA LEU A 243 -4.24 -22.95 28.63
C LEU A 243 -5.61 -22.26 28.68
N GLN A 244 -5.63 -20.93 28.77
CA GLN A 244 -6.86 -20.13 28.77
C GLN A 244 -7.58 -20.15 27.42
N ALA A 245 -6.82 -20.24 26.32
CA ALA A 245 -7.36 -20.23 24.96
C ALA A 245 -7.66 -21.64 24.41
N CYS A 246 -7.08 -22.68 25.02
CA CYS A 246 -7.16 -24.04 24.54
C CYS A 246 -8.52 -24.68 24.85
N THR A 247 -9.12 -25.31 23.84
CA THR A 247 -10.41 -26.02 23.92
C THR A 247 -10.25 -27.53 24.08
N SER A 248 -9.10 -28.10 23.73
CA SER A 248 -8.83 -29.56 23.80
C SER A 248 -8.27 -29.99 25.16
N GLU A 249 -8.88 -31.01 25.79
CA GLU A 249 -8.44 -31.53 27.09
C GLU A 249 -7.04 -32.18 27.03
N ALA A 250 -6.70 -32.86 25.93
CA ALA A 250 -5.38 -33.47 25.75
C ALA A 250 -4.28 -32.40 25.71
N GLN A 251 -4.51 -31.31 24.98
CA GLN A 251 -3.59 -30.17 24.91
C GLN A 251 -3.47 -29.45 26.25
N ARG A 252 -4.56 -29.31 27.01
CA ARG A 252 -4.50 -28.73 28.37
C ARG A 252 -3.62 -29.54 29.30
N THR A 253 -3.75 -30.87 29.28
CA THR A 253 -2.90 -31.75 30.10
C THR A 253 -1.42 -31.59 29.70
N GLN A 254 -1.12 -31.59 28.40
CA GLN A 254 0.24 -31.39 27.90
C GLN A 254 0.82 -30.03 28.30
N LEU A 255 0.08 -28.94 28.14
CA LEU A 255 0.53 -27.59 28.50
C LEU A 255 0.69 -27.39 30.01
N SER A 256 -0.11 -28.08 30.82
CA SER A 256 -0.01 -28.01 32.29
C SER A 256 1.20 -28.74 32.85
N ALA A 257 1.63 -29.82 32.19
CA ALA A 257 2.81 -30.60 32.56
C ALA A 257 4.10 -30.12 31.84
N GLY A 258 3.96 -29.30 30.80
CA GLY A 258 5.04 -28.84 29.94
C GLY A 258 5.81 -27.63 30.48
N PRO A 259 6.77 -27.10 29.69
CA PRO A 259 7.59 -25.95 30.10
C PRO A 259 6.75 -24.67 30.20
N LYS A 260 7.21 -23.73 31.05
CA LYS A 260 6.58 -22.42 31.24
C LYS A 260 6.41 -21.64 29.93
N TYR A 261 7.40 -21.73 29.05
CA TYR A 261 7.38 -21.13 27.72
C TYR A 261 7.42 -22.20 26.64
N VAL A 262 6.51 -22.08 25.67
CA VAL A 262 6.40 -22.94 24.50
C VAL A 262 6.65 -22.07 23.27
N GLY A 263 7.45 -22.53 22.32
CA GLY A 263 7.77 -21.74 21.15
C GLY A 263 7.96 -22.56 19.89
N SER A 264 8.19 -21.85 18.79
CA SER A 264 8.53 -22.42 17.49
C SER A 264 9.55 -21.53 16.78
N LEU A 265 10.45 -22.17 16.03
CA LEU A 265 11.44 -21.49 15.20
C LEU A 265 10.72 -20.84 14.01
N ILE A 266 10.97 -19.53 13.80
CA ILE A 266 10.51 -18.79 12.63
C ILE A 266 11.65 -18.44 11.66
N HIS A 267 12.89 -18.41 12.15
CA HIS A 267 14.07 -18.21 11.31
C HIS A 267 15.29 -18.98 11.85
N PRO A 268 16.01 -19.77 11.02
CA PRO A 268 15.73 -20.02 9.61
C PRO A 268 14.39 -20.74 9.43
N VAL A 269 13.69 -20.44 8.34
CA VAL A 269 12.42 -21.12 8.04
C VAL A 269 12.73 -22.59 7.82
N PRO A 270 12.03 -23.53 8.51
CA PRO A 270 12.26 -24.95 8.31
C PRO A 270 12.04 -25.34 6.84
N GLN A 271 13.12 -25.60 6.09
CA GLN A 271 13.06 -26.18 4.75
C GLN A 271 13.12 -27.71 4.87
N LYS A 272 12.57 -28.44 3.88
CA LYS A 272 12.65 -29.92 3.85
C LYS A 272 14.09 -30.45 3.74
N ILE A 273 15.04 -29.58 3.38
CA ILE A 273 16.45 -29.89 3.23
C ILE A 273 17.16 -29.17 4.39
N GLU A 274 17.83 -29.92 5.25
CA GLU A 274 18.66 -29.33 6.31
C GLU A 274 19.80 -28.53 5.65
N PRO A 275 19.91 -27.22 5.89
CA PRO A 275 21.03 -26.45 5.39
C PRO A 275 22.33 -26.98 6.02
N LEU A 276 23.40 -27.06 5.22
CA LEU A 276 24.75 -27.36 5.71
C LEU A 276 25.11 -26.37 6.84
N GLU A 277 25.61 -26.88 7.96
CA GLU A 277 26.05 -26.06 9.10
C GLU A 277 27.10 -25.04 8.66
N GLY A 278 26.69 -23.77 8.45
CA GLY A 278 27.60 -22.67 8.11
C GLY A 278 27.05 -21.59 7.18
N ASP A 279 25.97 -21.85 6.43
CA ASP A 279 25.46 -20.94 5.37
C ASP A 279 24.13 -20.26 5.74
N MET A 280 23.90 -19.99 7.03
CA MET A 280 22.66 -19.37 7.51
C MET A 280 22.78 -17.84 7.51
N ASP A 281 21.94 -17.20 6.70
CA ASP A 281 21.74 -15.75 6.74
C ASP A 281 21.08 -15.35 8.07
N LYS A 282 21.78 -14.57 8.91
CA LYS A 282 21.35 -14.29 10.29
C LYS A 282 20.20 -13.29 10.32
N ALA A 283 19.23 -13.51 11.22
CA ALA A 283 18.25 -12.48 11.53
C ALA A 283 18.88 -11.38 12.38
N MET A 284 18.72 -10.14 11.93
CA MET A 284 19.20 -8.93 12.59
C MET A 284 18.07 -8.19 13.30
N GLU A 285 16.85 -8.25 12.74
CA GLU A 285 15.70 -7.53 13.27
C GLU A 285 14.38 -8.28 13.10
N ILE A 286 13.42 -8.03 14.00
CA ILE A 286 12.10 -8.67 14.01
C ILE A 286 10.99 -7.67 14.34
N ALA A 287 9.92 -7.67 13.54
CA ALA A 287 8.73 -6.84 13.77
C ALA A 287 7.41 -7.61 13.56
N LEU A 288 6.52 -7.53 14.55
CA LEU A 288 5.20 -8.18 14.55
C LEU A 288 4.13 -7.33 13.87
N ASN A 289 3.31 -7.95 13.02
CA ASN A 289 2.11 -7.37 12.42
C ASN A 289 0.86 -8.16 12.86
N SER A 290 0.21 -7.68 13.93
CA SER A 290 -1.00 -8.34 14.47
C SER A 290 -2.25 -8.19 13.61
N ARG A 291 -2.26 -7.24 12.68
CA ARG A 291 -3.40 -6.98 11.78
C ARG A 291 -3.53 -8.07 10.72
N PHE A 292 -2.40 -8.60 10.28
CA PHE A 292 -2.33 -9.67 9.27
C PHE A 292 -1.79 -11.00 9.80
N GLY A 293 -1.38 -11.06 11.07
CA GLY A 293 -0.77 -12.27 11.64
C GLY A 293 0.58 -12.61 11.01
N LEU A 294 1.37 -11.59 10.68
CA LEU A 294 2.68 -11.73 10.03
C LEU A 294 3.82 -11.32 10.98
N VAL A 295 5.00 -11.86 10.75
CA VAL A 295 6.28 -11.40 11.32
C VAL A 295 7.21 -11.03 10.17
N ALA A 296 7.77 -9.82 10.23
CA ALA A 296 8.90 -9.44 9.40
C ALA A 296 10.20 -9.79 10.11
N ILE A 297 11.10 -10.47 9.39
CA ILE A 297 12.42 -10.87 9.86
C ILE A 297 13.44 -10.28 8.90
N GLY A 298 14.19 -9.29 9.35
CA GLY A 298 15.24 -8.61 8.57
C GLY A 298 16.56 -9.35 8.71
N LEU A 299 17.24 -9.58 7.59
CA LEU A 299 18.42 -10.44 7.53
C LEU A 299 19.72 -9.66 7.31
N GLU A 300 20.85 -10.33 7.56
CA GLU A 300 22.21 -9.83 7.31
C GLU A 300 22.45 -9.59 5.81
N SER A 301 21.82 -10.37 4.93
CA SER A 301 21.87 -10.17 3.48
C SER A 301 21.13 -8.92 2.95
N GLY A 302 20.33 -8.24 3.79
CA GLY A 302 19.44 -7.16 3.37
C GLY A 302 18.06 -7.63 2.85
N LYS A 303 17.77 -8.94 2.88
CA LYS A 303 16.43 -9.45 2.61
C LYS A 303 15.54 -9.35 3.83
N VAL A 304 14.22 -9.34 3.62
CA VAL A 304 13.23 -9.42 4.70
C VAL A 304 12.28 -10.59 4.44
N ASN A 305 12.25 -11.56 5.33
CA ASN A 305 11.31 -12.68 5.27
C ASN A 305 10.03 -12.34 6.02
N LEU A 306 8.88 -12.49 5.36
CA LEU A 306 7.56 -12.36 5.96
C LEU A 306 7.01 -13.75 6.28
N VAL A 307 6.81 -14.03 7.56
CA VAL A 307 6.36 -15.34 8.07
C VAL A 307 4.95 -15.20 8.65
N SER A 308 4.03 -16.05 8.21
CA SER A 308 2.68 -16.12 8.77
C SER A 308 2.68 -16.93 10.07
N ILE A 309 2.04 -16.38 11.10
CA ILE A 309 1.78 -17.05 12.38
C ILE A 309 0.32 -17.49 12.43
N PRO A 310 0.02 -18.75 12.11
CA PRO A 310 -1.29 -19.31 12.39
C PRO A 310 -1.51 -19.49 13.90
N SER A 311 -2.76 -19.69 14.30
CA SER A 311 -3.11 -20.00 15.68
C SER A 311 -2.41 -21.28 16.15
N TRP A 312 -1.83 -21.24 17.36
CA TRP A 312 -1.20 -22.41 17.99
C TRP A 312 -2.19 -23.58 18.04
N PRO A 313 -1.76 -24.84 17.75
CA PRO A 313 -0.38 -25.33 17.62
C PRO A 313 0.18 -25.33 16.18
N ASN A 314 -0.49 -24.71 15.22
CA ASN A 314 -0.04 -24.78 13.82
C ASN A 314 1.34 -24.13 13.64
N PRO A 315 2.24 -24.74 12.84
CA PRO A 315 3.58 -24.22 12.65
C PRO A 315 3.58 -22.95 11.79
N PRO A 316 4.52 -22.02 12.04
CA PRO A 316 4.70 -20.83 11.21
C PRO A 316 5.13 -21.21 9.78
N ARG A 317 4.75 -20.40 8.79
CA ARG A 317 5.04 -20.65 7.37
C ARG A 317 5.59 -19.39 6.71
N LEU A 318 6.64 -19.52 5.89
CA LEU A 318 7.11 -18.41 5.06
C LEU A 318 6.01 -18.02 4.08
N SER A 319 5.62 -16.74 4.10
CA SER A 319 4.67 -16.18 3.14
C SER A 319 5.41 -15.73 1.89
N HIS A 320 6.40 -14.84 2.04
CA HIS A 320 7.22 -14.33 0.94
C HIS A 320 8.45 -13.58 1.47
N THR A 321 9.35 -13.23 0.56
CA THR A 321 10.60 -12.51 0.85
C THR A 321 10.61 -11.18 0.08
N LEU A 322 10.99 -10.11 0.77
CA LEU A 322 11.22 -8.80 0.19
C LEU A 322 12.72 -8.69 -0.14
N ASP A 323 13.03 -8.54 -1.42
CA ASP A 323 14.38 -8.35 -1.92
C ASP A 323 14.52 -6.91 -2.43
N PHE A 324 15.17 -6.07 -1.64
CA PHE A 324 15.34 -4.65 -1.95
C PHE A 324 16.21 -4.45 -3.20
N ARG A 325 17.32 -5.19 -3.29
CA ARG A 325 18.24 -5.09 -4.42
C ARG A 325 17.54 -5.44 -5.73
N GLN A 326 16.80 -6.53 -5.76
CA GLN A 326 16.06 -6.95 -6.94
C GLN A 326 14.92 -5.99 -7.29
N SER A 327 14.14 -5.55 -6.30
CA SER A 327 12.94 -4.74 -6.56
C SER A 327 13.26 -3.31 -6.96
N ALA A 328 14.37 -2.74 -6.46
CA ALA A 328 14.86 -1.42 -6.83
C ALA A 328 15.92 -1.44 -7.94
N ASN A 329 16.24 -2.62 -8.51
CA ASN A 329 17.29 -2.82 -9.52
C ASN A 329 18.65 -2.22 -9.12
N LEU A 330 19.05 -2.37 -7.86
CA LEU A 330 20.29 -1.81 -7.33
C LEU A 330 21.51 -2.60 -7.80
N LYS A 331 22.56 -1.88 -8.22
CA LYS A 331 23.85 -2.50 -8.56
C LYS A 331 24.59 -2.93 -7.29
N SER A 332 24.61 -2.04 -6.30
CA SER A 332 25.30 -2.25 -5.03
C SER A 332 24.42 -2.98 -4.00
N SER A 333 25.05 -3.49 -2.93
CA SER A 333 24.33 -4.14 -1.84
C SER A 333 23.78 -3.09 -0.87
N PRO A 334 22.51 -3.18 -0.44
CA PRO A 334 21.96 -2.28 0.58
C PRO A 334 22.60 -2.49 1.96
N GLY A 335 23.31 -3.60 2.18
CA GLY A 335 23.82 -4.01 3.49
C GLY A 335 22.74 -4.64 4.38
N GLN A 336 23.09 -4.92 5.64
CA GLN A 336 22.18 -5.62 6.55
C GLN A 336 20.98 -4.76 6.95
N VAL A 337 19.89 -5.42 7.35
CA VAL A 337 18.71 -4.74 7.93
C VAL A 337 19.03 -4.26 9.34
N THR A 338 18.84 -2.97 9.60
CA THR A 338 19.13 -2.33 10.89
C THR A 338 17.87 -2.07 11.72
N SER A 339 16.71 -1.90 11.08
CA SER A 339 15.46 -1.56 11.76
C SER A 339 14.23 -1.92 10.93
N LEU A 340 13.14 -2.26 11.62
CA LEU A 340 11.84 -2.61 11.04
C LEU A 340 10.70 -1.95 11.82
N ALA A 341 9.79 -1.27 11.13
CA ALA A 341 8.57 -0.74 11.74
C ALA A 341 7.35 -0.85 10.82
N TRP A 342 6.33 -1.56 11.31
CA TRP A 342 5.01 -1.58 10.71
C TRP A 342 4.23 -0.31 11.02
N THR A 343 3.44 0.17 10.06
CA THR A 343 2.38 1.13 10.32
C THR A 343 1.33 0.54 11.27
N GLY A 344 0.62 1.37 12.04
CA GLY A 344 -0.37 0.89 13.02
C GLY A 344 -1.58 0.15 12.41
N ASP A 345 -1.82 0.31 11.11
CA ASP A 345 -2.81 -0.45 10.33
C ASP A 345 -2.23 -1.71 9.66
N GLY A 346 -0.91 -1.91 9.69
CA GLY A 346 -0.22 -3.10 9.21
C GLY A 346 -0.05 -3.19 7.69
N TYR A 347 -0.38 -2.14 6.92
CA TYR A 347 -0.31 -2.16 5.46
C TYR A 347 1.03 -1.71 4.88
N CYS A 348 1.90 -1.09 5.68
CA CYS A 348 3.24 -0.71 5.24
C CYS A 348 4.31 -1.09 6.28
N LEU A 349 5.41 -1.66 5.79
CA LEU A 349 6.63 -1.93 6.54
C LEU A 349 7.73 -0.98 6.10
N ALA A 350 8.19 -0.14 7.01
CA ALA A 350 9.43 0.62 6.82
C ALA A 350 10.62 -0.26 7.24
N VAL A 351 11.66 -0.28 6.40
CA VAL A 351 12.90 -1.04 6.58
C VAL A 351 14.08 -0.08 6.48
N GLY A 352 14.92 -0.08 7.51
CA GLY A 352 16.21 0.61 7.51
C GLY A 352 17.33 -0.36 7.14
N TYR A 353 18.25 0.11 6.32
CA TYR A 353 19.45 -0.62 5.91
C TYR A 353 20.71 0.13 6.32
N GLU A 354 21.86 -0.55 6.32
CA GLU A 354 23.17 0.11 6.44
C GLU A 354 23.40 1.16 5.35
N HIS A 355 22.82 0.96 4.17
CA HIS A 355 22.88 1.89 3.06
C HIS A 355 21.45 2.18 2.60
N GLY A 356 20.78 3.16 3.23
CA GLY A 356 19.47 3.63 2.81
C GLY A 356 18.27 3.02 3.54
N TRP A 357 17.10 3.10 2.91
CA TRP A 357 15.82 2.70 3.49
C TRP A 357 14.80 2.32 2.41
N ALA A 358 13.78 1.56 2.79
CA ALA A 358 12.66 1.20 1.92
C ALA A 358 11.32 1.14 2.68
N ALA A 359 10.22 1.43 1.99
CA ALA A 359 8.86 1.26 2.45
C ALA A 359 8.13 0.26 1.56
N TRP A 360 7.66 -0.84 2.16
CA TRP A 360 7.02 -1.95 1.47
C TRP A 360 5.55 -2.03 1.83
N SER A 361 4.72 -2.45 0.88
CA SER A 361 3.34 -2.87 1.16
C SER A 361 3.32 -4.24 1.85
N MET A 362 2.17 -4.60 2.42
CA MET A 362 1.98 -5.92 3.07
C MET A 362 2.24 -7.10 2.12
N GLY A 363 1.84 -6.99 0.84
CA GLY A 363 2.06 -7.98 -0.21
C GLY A 363 3.41 -7.88 -0.93
N GLY A 364 4.26 -6.92 -0.56
CA GLY A 364 5.64 -6.80 -1.04
C GLY A 364 5.86 -5.83 -2.20
N ARG A 365 4.94 -4.92 -2.49
CA ARG A 365 5.18 -3.80 -3.42
C ARG A 365 6.11 -2.78 -2.78
N LEU A 366 7.14 -2.35 -3.50
CA LEU A 366 7.97 -1.22 -3.09
C LEU A 366 7.23 0.10 -3.33
N GLY A 367 7.00 0.89 -2.27
CA GLY A 367 6.24 2.15 -2.28
C GLY A 367 7.07 3.42 -2.14
N GLY A 368 8.36 3.26 -1.87
CA GLY A 368 9.32 4.33 -1.75
C GLY A 368 10.62 3.80 -1.15
N TRP A 369 11.74 4.38 -1.56
CA TRP A 369 13.04 4.05 -1.00
C TRP A 369 14.02 5.21 -1.21
N GLY A 370 15.14 5.14 -0.51
CA GLY A 370 16.27 6.04 -0.72
C GLY A 370 17.57 5.27 -0.53
N HIS A 371 18.34 5.14 -1.62
CA HIS A 371 19.67 4.57 -1.68
C HIS A 371 20.38 5.21 -2.89
N ARG A 372 21.67 5.55 -2.79
CA ARG A 372 22.45 6.13 -3.90
C ARG A 372 23.48 5.12 -4.37
N ASP A 373 23.36 4.69 -5.63
CA ASP A 373 24.38 3.85 -6.27
C ASP A 373 25.68 4.67 -6.49
N GLU A 374 26.82 4.03 -6.23
CA GLU A 374 28.15 4.65 -6.07
C GLU A 374 28.70 5.42 -7.29
N GLU A 375 28.11 5.25 -8.48
CA GLU A 375 28.69 5.77 -9.74
C GLU A 375 28.58 7.30 -9.89
N ALA A 376 27.82 8.02 -9.05
CA ALA A 376 27.55 9.45 -9.23
C ALA A 376 28.08 10.41 -8.13
N SER A 377 28.54 9.93 -6.97
CA SER A 377 29.05 10.81 -5.91
C SER A 377 29.97 10.11 -4.92
N GLN A 378 31.08 10.75 -4.54
CA GLN A 378 32.02 10.30 -3.49
C GLN A 378 31.41 10.25 -2.07
N SER A 379 30.14 10.60 -1.89
CA SER A 379 29.41 10.52 -0.62
C SER A 379 28.41 9.35 -0.67
N GLN A 380 28.68 8.28 0.10
CA GLN A 380 27.68 7.26 0.41
C GLN A 380 26.48 7.93 1.09
N ASP A 381 25.26 7.56 0.68
CA ASP A 381 24.06 8.02 1.39
C ASP A 381 24.10 7.42 2.80
N PRO A 382 23.86 8.22 3.86
CA PRO A 382 23.97 7.70 5.22
C PRO A 382 22.90 6.62 5.47
N GLY A 383 23.34 5.52 6.06
CA GLY A 383 22.46 4.44 6.51
C GLY A 383 21.36 4.88 7.46
N VAL A 384 20.41 3.99 7.71
CA VAL A 384 19.42 4.17 8.76
C VAL A 384 19.82 3.31 9.95
N LEU A 385 19.84 3.89 11.15
CA LEU A 385 20.07 3.14 12.40
C LEU A 385 18.77 2.69 13.05
N SER A 386 17.79 3.58 13.11
CA SER A 386 16.46 3.26 13.62
C SER A 386 15.39 4.10 12.95
N LEU A 387 14.18 3.58 12.89
CA LEU A 387 13.02 4.27 12.34
C LEU A 387 11.74 3.93 13.11
N PHE A 388 10.76 4.82 13.07
CA PHE A 388 9.43 4.57 13.63
C PHE A 388 8.34 5.48 13.05
N TRP A 389 7.12 4.95 12.99
CA TRP A 389 5.93 5.70 12.58
C TRP A 389 5.29 6.44 13.75
N ILE A 390 4.66 7.58 13.45
CA ILE A 390 3.84 8.34 14.41
C ILE A 390 2.34 8.06 14.23
N PRO A 391 1.47 8.49 15.17
CA PRO A 391 0.02 8.36 15.04
C PRO A 391 -0.45 8.93 13.70
N GLY A 392 -1.41 8.26 13.06
CA GLY A 392 -1.84 8.58 11.70
C GLY A 392 -1.07 7.82 10.61
N ASN A 393 0.17 7.39 10.89
CA ASN A 393 1.10 6.67 10.00
C ASN A 393 1.55 7.47 8.78
N LEU A 394 1.42 8.80 8.80
CA LEU A 394 1.72 9.66 7.64
C LEU A 394 3.08 10.35 7.77
N GLU A 395 3.82 10.08 8.84
CA GLU A 395 5.22 10.47 8.94
C GLU A 395 6.06 9.36 9.55
N LEU A 396 7.25 9.22 8.98
CA LEU A 396 8.29 8.30 9.40
C LEU A 396 9.45 9.09 9.99
N PHE A 397 9.77 8.82 11.24
CA PHE A 397 10.96 9.35 11.89
C PHE A 397 12.12 8.42 11.59
N VAL A 398 13.25 8.96 11.14
CA VAL A 398 14.42 8.21 10.71
C VAL A 398 15.66 8.78 11.40
N LEU A 399 16.40 7.92 12.08
CA LEU A 399 17.68 8.26 12.72
C LEU A 399 18.83 7.82 11.80
N ARG A 400 19.60 8.78 11.29
CA ARG A 400 20.73 8.52 10.37
C ARG A 400 22.05 9.04 10.93
N PRO A 401 23.19 8.41 10.60
CA PRO A 401 24.50 9.02 10.79
C PRO A 401 24.65 10.26 9.91
N HIS A 402 25.19 11.35 10.46
CA HIS A 402 25.54 12.55 9.71
C HIS A 402 26.87 13.09 10.24
N GLU A 403 27.89 13.09 9.37
CA GLU A 403 29.28 13.42 9.69
C GLU A 403 29.85 12.60 10.87
N SER A 404 29.74 13.14 12.09
CA SER A 404 30.25 12.57 13.34
C SER A 404 29.17 12.39 14.41
N SER A 405 27.90 12.63 14.09
CA SER A 405 26.76 12.56 15.02
C SER A 405 25.56 11.85 14.39
N LEU A 406 24.51 11.57 15.19
CA LEU A 406 23.25 11.08 14.65
C LEU A 406 22.25 12.22 14.48
N GLN A 407 21.53 12.20 13.37
CA GLN A 407 20.52 13.18 13.01
C GLN A 407 19.15 12.52 12.88
N LEU A 408 18.14 13.17 13.45
CA LEU A 408 16.75 12.73 13.36
C LEU A 408 16.04 13.50 12.23
N GLU A 409 15.52 12.75 11.26
CA GLU A 409 14.76 13.27 10.13
C GLU A 409 13.30 12.82 10.19
N ILE A 410 12.39 13.62 9.63
CA ILE A 410 10.97 13.31 9.48
C ILE A 410 10.62 13.29 8.00
N MET A 411 10.13 12.15 7.53
CA MET A 411 9.70 11.94 6.16
C MET A 411 8.17 11.89 6.06
N PRO A 412 7.53 12.76 5.25
CA PRO A 412 6.09 12.76 5.08
C PRO A 412 5.62 11.75 4.02
N PHE A 413 4.50 11.10 4.30
CA PHE A 413 3.86 10.09 3.46
C PHE A 413 2.40 10.46 3.16
N ALA A 414 1.91 10.00 2.02
CA ALA A 414 0.50 9.81 1.73
C ALA A 414 0.15 8.32 1.81
N LYS A 415 -1.13 8.02 1.98
CA LYS A 415 -1.63 6.65 1.91
C LYS A 415 -2.93 6.55 1.13
N SER A 416 -3.23 5.35 0.62
CA SER A 416 -4.53 5.08 0.04
C SER A 416 -5.62 5.20 1.10
N ALA A 417 -6.69 5.95 0.82
CA ALA A 417 -7.83 6.10 1.72
C ALA A 417 -8.56 4.76 1.97
N THR A 418 -8.48 3.83 1.02
CA THR A 418 -9.08 2.49 1.11
C THR A 418 -8.37 1.59 2.13
N THR A 419 -7.16 1.96 2.57
CA THR A 419 -6.38 1.19 3.57
C THR A 419 -7.18 1.00 4.87
N ASN A 420 -7.85 2.05 5.35
CA ASN A 420 -8.61 2.02 6.60
C ASN A 420 -10.04 1.52 6.42
N GLN A 421 -10.63 1.79 5.25
CA GLN A 421 -11.98 1.35 4.89
C GLN A 421 -12.07 1.10 3.38
N PRO A 422 -11.84 -0.16 2.95
CA PRO A 422 -12.12 -0.58 1.60
C PRO A 422 -13.64 -0.68 1.44
N SER A 423 -14.23 0.21 0.64
CA SER A 423 -15.62 0.14 0.23
C SER A 423 -15.69 0.31 -1.30
N PRO A 424 -16.69 -0.29 -1.97
CA PRO A 424 -16.86 -0.16 -3.42
C PRO A 424 -16.90 1.31 -3.90
N ASP A 425 -17.54 2.20 -3.13
CA ASP A 425 -17.59 3.63 -3.48
C ASP A 425 -16.21 4.30 -3.38
N ASN A 426 -15.46 4.02 -2.31
CA ASN A 426 -14.13 4.59 -2.10
C ASN A 426 -13.10 4.10 -3.13
N THR A 427 -13.35 2.97 -3.79
CA THR A 427 -12.45 2.41 -4.80
C THR A 427 -12.81 2.80 -6.23
N ARG A 428 -13.93 3.50 -6.45
CA ARG A 428 -14.37 4.00 -7.77
C ARG A 428 -13.54 5.19 -8.27
N TYR A 429 -12.94 5.94 -7.35
CA TYR A 429 -12.00 7.01 -7.66
C TYR A 429 -10.66 6.71 -7.00
N ALA A 430 -9.55 7.08 -7.64
CA ALA A 430 -8.26 7.04 -6.96
C ALA A 430 -8.23 8.13 -5.88
N PHE A 431 -8.16 7.69 -4.61
CA PHE A 431 -8.36 8.54 -3.44
C PHE A 431 -7.26 8.34 -2.39
N LEU A 432 -6.52 9.42 -2.12
CA LEU A 432 -5.40 9.44 -1.19
C LEU A 432 -5.70 10.29 0.04
N GLN A 433 -5.11 9.90 1.16
CA GLN A 433 -5.13 10.61 2.43
C GLN A 433 -3.71 11.10 2.75
N MET A 434 -3.59 12.37 3.07
CA MET A 434 -2.39 13.02 3.61
C MET A 434 -2.65 13.52 5.04
N ASP A 435 -1.65 14.12 5.68
CA ASP A 435 -1.73 14.47 7.11
C ASP A 435 -2.73 15.60 7.39
N ASP A 436 -2.91 16.50 6.42
CA ASP A 436 -3.74 17.70 6.51
C ASP A 436 -4.76 17.85 5.36
N SER A 437 -4.80 16.87 4.46
CA SER A 437 -5.57 16.96 3.21
C SER A 437 -5.89 15.59 2.66
N VAL A 438 -6.80 15.58 1.68
CA VAL A 438 -7.11 14.41 0.86
C VAL A 438 -6.91 14.76 -0.61
N MET A 439 -6.51 13.80 -1.43
CA MET A 439 -6.33 13.99 -2.88
C MET A 439 -7.25 13.07 -3.66
N VAL A 440 -7.93 13.62 -4.66
CA VAL A 440 -8.83 12.88 -5.54
C VAL A 440 -8.34 13.02 -6.97
N TYR A 441 -8.21 11.88 -7.67
CA TYR A 441 -7.95 11.88 -9.10
C TYR A 441 -9.23 12.22 -9.87
N ARG A 442 -9.19 13.31 -10.66
CA ARG A 442 -10.31 13.82 -11.46
C ARG A 442 -10.22 13.46 -12.94
N GLY A 443 -9.21 12.72 -13.38
CA GLY A 443 -9.11 12.30 -14.78
C GLY A 443 -10.25 11.38 -15.23
N ALA A 444 -10.89 10.65 -14.29
CA ALA A 444 -12.11 9.89 -14.59
C ALA A 444 -13.22 10.78 -15.17
N ASP A 445 -13.31 12.04 -14.74
CA ASP A 445 -14.33 13.00 -15.18
C ASP A 445 -13.93 13.75 -16.48
N GLN A 446 -12.72 13.52 -16.99
CA GLN A 446 -12.11 14.21 -18.14
C GLN A 446 -12.13 13.33 -19.41
N PRO A 447 -12.00 13.91 -20.63
CA PRO A 447 -11.96 13.12 -21.87
C PRO A 447 -10.79 12.13 -21.91
N ASP A 448 -10.98 11.01 -22.60
CA ASP A 448 -10.06 9.85 -22.71
C ASP A 448 -8.57 10.20 -22.84
N MET A 449 -8.23 11.15 -23.70
CA MET A 449 -6.83 11.56 -23.95
C MET A 449 -6.12 12.10 -22.70
N SER A 450 -6.85 12.74 -21.78
CA SER A 450 -6.28 13.29 -20.55
C SER A 450 -6.02 12.23 -19.48
N VAL A 451 -6.69 11.08 -19.55
CA VAL A 451 -6.53 9.97 -18.60
C VAL A 451 -5.20 9.27 -18.82
N ILE A 452 -4.82 9.12 -20.09
CA ILE A 452 -3.61 8.38 -20.50
C ILE A 452 -2.38 9.29 -20.50
N ASN A 453 -2.56 10.62 -20.58
CA ASN A 453 -1.41 11.53 -20.57
C ASN A 453 -0.89 11.76 -19.15
N PRO A 454 0.31 11.23 -18.79
CA PRO A 454 0.88 11.37 -17.45
C PRO A 454 1.24 12.82 -17.09
N GLU A 455 1.37 13.72 -18.07
CA GLU A 455 1.66 15.14 -17.84
C GLU A 455 0.43 15.97 -17.43
N SER A 456 -0.77 15.39 -17.48
CA SER A 456 -1.99 16.11 -17.08
C SER A 456 -2.09 16.18 -15.56
N ASP A 457 -2.05 17.38 -14.97
CA ASP A 457 -2.29 17.58 -13.53
C ASP A 457 -3.79 17.46 -13.22
N VAL A 458 -4.22 16.22 -13.00
CA VAL A 458 -5.62 15.88 -12.72
C VAL A 458 -5.87 15.52 -11.26
N TRP A 459 -4.87 15.67 -10.39
CA TRP A 459 -5.01 15.41 -8.96
C TRP A 459 -5.48 16.67 -8.22
N GLN A 460 -6.67 16.59 -7.63
CA GLN A 460 -7.20 17.68 -6.81
C GLN A 460 -6.82 17.48 -5.34
N SER A 461 -5.99 18.36 -4.78
CA SER A 461 -5.71 18.41 -3.35
C SER A 461 -6.76 19.26 -2.61
N ILE A 462 -7.36 18.68 -1.58
CA ILE A 462 -8.42 19.31 -0.77
C ILE A 462 -7.93 19.39 0.67
N LYS A 463 -7.57 20.61 1.10
CA LYS A 463 -7.11 20.90 2.47
C LYS A 463 -8.26 20.81 3.46
N ILE A 464 -8.04 20.11 4.57
CA ILE A 464 -9.00 19.99 5.67
C ILE A 464 -8.90 21.27 6.52
N PRO A 465 -10.03 21.82 7.03
CA PRO A 465 -10.00 23.04 7.81
C PRO A 465 -9.13 22.92 9.07
N ALA A 466 -8.27 23.91 9.31
CA ALA A 466 -7.44 24.00 10.53
C ALA A 466 -8.28 23.89 11.81
N ALA A 467 -9.49 24.47 11.80
CA ALA A 467 -10.45 24.41 12.91
C ALA A 467 -10.86 22.97 13.29
N TYR A 468 -10.83 22.03 12.35
CA TYR A 468 -11.14 20.62 12.61
C TYR A 468 -9.88 19.81 12.91
N ILE A 469 -8.84 19.93 12.08
CA ILE A 469 -7.66 19.05 12.14
C ILE A 469 -6.74 19.37 13.32
N SER A 470 -6.74 20.60 13.83
CA SER A 470 -5.89 20.99 14.96
C SER A 470 -6.21 20.22 16.24
N THR A 471 -7.48 19.88 16.49
CA THR A 471 -7.94 19.10 17.67
C THR A 471 -8.26 17.64 17.34
N ASN A 472 -8.72 17.35 16.12
CA ASN A 472 -9.15 16.00 15.72
C ASN A 472 -8.09 15.19 14.98
N TRP A 473 -6.85 15.62 14.89
CA TRP A 473 -5.77 14.79 14.35
C TRP A 473 -5.52 13.54 15.22
N PRO A 474 -5.11 12.38 14.64
CA PRO A 474 -4.93 12.10 13.21
C PRO A 474 -6.21 11.71 12.48
N ILE A 475 -6.20 11.87 11.16
CA ILE A 475 -7.27 11.41 10.27
C ILE A 475 -7.33 9.87 10.26
N ARG A 476 -8.49 9.33 10.62
CA ARG A 476 -8.74 7.88 10.69
C ARG A 476 -9.51 7.36 9.50
N TYR A 477 -10.51 8.10 9.04
CA TYR A 477 -11.36 7.69 7.93
C TYR A 477 -11.50 8.84 6.94
N ALA A 478 -11.50 8.48 5.66
CA ALA A 478 -11.87 9.34 4.57
C ALA A 478 -12.80 8.54 3.65
N SER A 479 -13.88 9.16 3.19
CA SER A 479 -14.83 8.55 2.25
C SER A 479 -15.22 9.52 1.17
N ILE A 480 -15.44 9.01 -0.03
CA ILE A 480 -15.88 9.75 -1.21
C ILE A 480 -17.19 9.15 -1.71
N SER A 481 -18.11 9.98 -2.19
CA SER A 481 -19.36 9.52 -2.79
C SER A 481 -19.12 8.85 -4.13
N SER A 482 -20.07 8.02 -4.55
CA SER A 482 -20.01 7.28 -5.82
C SER A 482 -19.97 8.18 -7.07
N ASP A 483 -20.34 9.46 -6.95
CA ASP A 483 -20.24 10.49 -8.00
C ASP A 483 -19.00 11.39 -7.84
N GLY A 484 -18.17 11.15 -6.84
CA GLY A 484 -16.95 11.90 -6.56
C GLY A 484 -17.17 13.32 -6.02
N LYS A 485 -18.40 13.77 -5.78
CA LYS A 485 -18.69 15.19 -5.44
C LYS A 485 -18.69 15.47 -3.95
N LEU A 486 -18.95 14.48 -3.11
CA LEU A 486 -19.00 14.61 -1.66
C LEU A 486 -17.87 13.82 -1.04
N ILE A 487 -17.22 14.43 -0.05
CA ILE A 487 -16.11 13.80 0.66
C ILE A 487 -16.36 13.97 2.16
N ALA A 488 -16.16 12.93 2.96
CA ALA A 488 -16.24 13.00 4.40
C ALA A 488 -14.92 12.56 5.01
N VAL A 489 -14.53 13.20 6.11
CA VAL A 489 -13.32 12.88 6.87
C VAL A 489 -13.67 12.78 8.34
N ALA A 490 -13.11 11.79 9.02
CA ALA A 490 -13.18 11.66 10.47
C ALA A 490 -11.79 11.45 11.06
N GLY A 491 -11.49 12.24 12.08
CA GLY A 491 -10.26 12.22 12.85
C GLY A 491 -10.34 11.32 14.08
N ARG A 492 -9.60 11.70 15.12
CA ARG A 492 -9.63 11.08 16.44
C ARG A 492 -11.02 11.16 17.08
N ARG A 493 -11.76 12.25 16.83
CA ARG A 493 -13.10 12.57 17.31
C ARG A 493 -13.88 13.30 16.20
N GLY A 494 -15.20 13.27 16.29
CA GLY A 494 -16.08 13.96 15.35
C GLY A 494 -15.94 13.53 13.88
N LEU A 495 -16.54 14.32 12.99
CA LEU A 495 -16.41 14.19 11.54
C LEU A 495 -16.69 15.53 10.86
N THR A 496 -16.30 15.67 9.60
CA THR A 496 -16.63 16.80 8.73
C THR A 496 -16.82 16.32 7.29
N HIS A 497 -17.55 17.07 6.47
CA HIS A 497 -17.70 16.76 5.05
C HIS A 497 -17.53 17.97 4.14
N TYR A 498 -17.10 17.71 2.93
CA TYR A 498 -16.79 18.64 1.86
C TYR A 498 -17.72 18.40 0.67
N SER A 499 -18.08 19.49 -0.02
CA SER A 499 -18.80 19.44 -1.29
C SER A 499 -17.95 20.06 -2.39
N ALA A 500 -17.58 19.27 -3.39
CA ALA A 500 -16.81 19.71 -4.55
C ALA A 500 -17.56 20.76 -5.38
N THR A 501 -18.90 20.71 -5.39
CA THR A 501 -19.74 21.71 -6.08
C THR A 501 -19.64 23.10 -5.46
N SER A 502 -19.58 23.18 -4.13
CA SER A 502 -19.50 24.47 -3.42
C SER A 502 -18.08 24.89 -3.04
N GLY A 503 -17.14 23.95 -3.06
CA GLY A 503 -15.77 24.16 -2.58
C GLY A 503 -15.67 24.36 -1.07
N ARG A 504 -16.67 23.95 -0.29
CA ARG A 504 -16.77 24.24 1.15
C ARG A 504 -16.86 22.99 2.00
N TRP A 505 -16.25 23.09 3.19
CA TRP A 505 -16.40 22.15 4.29
C TRP A 505 -17.56 22.54 5.19
N LYS A 506 -18.26 21.54 5.71
CA LYS A 506 -19.28 21.67 6.74
C LYS A 506 -18.74 21.15 8.07
N LEU A 507 -18.77 22.00 9.08
CA LEU A 507 -18.27 21.73 10.42
C LEU A 507 -19.43 21.69 11.41
N PHE A 508 -19.19 21.08 12.58
CA PHE A 508 -20.10 21.23 13.71
C PHE A 508 -20.10 22.69 14.18
N GLN A 509 -21.27 23.21 14.57
CA GLN A 509 -21.36 24.56 15.13
C GLN A 509 -20.78 24.61 16.56
N ASN A 510 -20.83 23.48 17.27
CA ASN A 510 -20.41 23.34 18.65
C ASN A 510 -19.35 22.24 18.76
N GLU A 511 -18.14 22.63 19.16
CA GLU A 511 -17.00 21.72 19.33
C GLU A 511 -17.29 20.61 20.36
N ARG A 512 -18.12 20.89 21.39
CA ARG A 512 -18.47 19.87 22.40
C ARG A 512 -19.22 18.68 21.79
N GLU A 513 -20.11 18.93 20.85
CA GLU A 513 -20.86 17.87 20.15
C GLU A 513 -19.94 17.06 19.24
N GLU A 514 -18.99 17.73 18.58
CA GLU A 514 -17.96 17.10 17.78
C GLU A 514 -17.07 16.15 18.62
N GLN A 515 -16.72 16.56 19.84
CA GLN A 515 -15.85 15.78 20.74
C GLN A 515 -16.55 14.62 21.48
N GLN A 516 -17.88 14.49 21.39
CA GLN A 516 -18.65 13.48 22.13
C GLN A 516 -18.53 12.05 21.58
N PHE A 517 -18.14 11.90 20.31
CA PHE A 517 -18.14 10.59 19.65
C PHE A 517 -16.87 10.36 18.83
N THR A 518 -16.64 9.09 18.49
CA THR A 518 -15.62 8.70 17.51
C THR A 518 -16.22 7.88 16.42
N VAL A 519 -15.85 8.15 15.18
CA VAL A 519 -16.15 7.25 14.08
C VAL A 519 -15.32 5.98 14.24
N ARG A 520 -15.98 4.82 14.13
CA ARG A 520 -15.38 3.50 14.19
C ARG A 520 -16.17 2.56 13.29
N GLY A 521 -15.50 1.91 12.35
CA GLY A 521 -16.13 1.02 11.37
C GLY A 521 -16.38 1.66 10.00
N GLY A 522 -16.32 2.99 9.92
CA GLY A 522 -16.21 3.72 8.65
C GLY A 522 -17.24 4.83 8.44
N LEU A 523 -17.11 5.47 7.28
CA LEU A 523 -17.99 6.49 6.69
C LEU A 523 -18.42 6.01 5.30
N LEU A 524 -19.70 6.12 4.98
CA LEU A 524 -20.24 5.75 3.65
C LEU A 524 -21.20 6.83 3.16
N TRP A 525 -21.30 7.00 1.85
CA TRP A 525 -22.27 7.92 1.25
C TRP A 525 -23.38 7.14 0.57
N PHE A 526 -24.61 7.36 1.01
CA PHE A 526 -25.79 6.98 0.26
C PHE A 526 -26.40 8.22 -0.37
N HIS A 527 -26.13 8.44 -1.66
CA HIS A 527 -26.51 9.66 -2.36
C HIS A 527 -25.98 10.92 -1.65
N HIS A 528 -26.87 11.72 -1.05
CA HIS A 528 -26.53 12.93 -0.28
C HIS A 528 -26.55 12.72 1.25
N VAL A 529 -26.75 11.47 1.70
CA VAL A 529 -26.79 11.10 3.12
C VAL A 529 -25.49 10.44 3.52
N LEU A 530 -24.81 11.00 4.51
CA LEU A 530 -23.61 10.44 5.11
C LEU A 530 -24.01 9.44 6.21
N ILE A 531 -23.53 8.20 6.07
CA ILE A 531 -23.67 7.13 7.06
C ILE A 531 -22.38 7.04 7.85
N ALA A 532 -22.46 7.19 9.18
CA ALA A 532 -21.31 7.06 10.06
C ALA A 532 -21.56 6.00 11.13
N ALA A 533 -20.66 5.03 11.24
CA ALA A 533 -20.59 4.16 12.40
C ALA A 533 -19.81 4.85 13.51
N ILE A 534 -20.41 4.97 14.68
CA ILE A 534 -19.85 5.74 15.78
C ILE A 534 -19.88 4.97 17.10
N ASP A 535 -18.91 5.28 17.94
CA ASP A 535 -18.88 4.94 19.35
C ASP A 535 -19.07 6.24 20.15
N ALA A 536 -20.11 6.29 20.99
CA ALA A 536 -20.42 7.39 21.89
C ALA A 536 -20.83 6.83 23.26
N ASP A 537 -20.16 7.23 24.35
CA ASP A 537 -20.48 6.80 25.72
C ASP A 537 -20.70 5.28 25.91
N LYS A 538 -19.83 4.47 25.27
CA LYS A 538 -19.91 2.99 25.24
C LYS A 538 -21.14 2.42 24.52
N THR A 539 -21.90 3.25 23.82
CA THR A 539 -22.93 2.83 22.88
C THR A 539 -22.36 2.82 21.46
N HIS A 540 -22.80 1.84 20.68
CA HIS A 540 -22.39 1.65 19.30
C HIS A 540 -23.59 1.99 18.42
N GLN A 541 -23.44 2.96 17.52
CA GLN A 541 -24.56 3.47 16.73
C GLN A 541 -24.18 3.67 15.27
N ILE A 542 -25.15 3.51 14.39
CA ILE A 542 -25.11 3.98 13.00
C ILE A 542 -25.93 5.26 12.94
N ARG A 543 -25.33 6.37 12.55
CA ARG A 543 -26.01 7.66 12.37
C ARG A 543 -26.04 8.06 10.90
N LEU A 544 -27.19 8.60 10.49
CA LEU A 544 -27.42 9.16 9.16
C LEU A 544 -27.47 10.69 9.26
N TYR A 545 -26.66 11.38 8.45
CA TYR A 545 -26.58 12.84 8.38
C TYR A 545 -26.92 13.32 6.97
N SER A 546 -27.75 14.35 6.84
CA SER A 546 -27.96 14.99 5.54
C SER A 546 -26.79 15.91 5.21
N ARG A 547 -26.32 15.91 3.96
CA ARG A 547 -25.39 16.94 3.46
C ARG A 547 -25.96 18.36 3.59
N ASP A 548 -27.28 18.51 3.49
CA ASP A 548 -27.95 19.81 3.43
C ASP A 548 -28.21 20.41 4.82
N LEU A 549 -28.43 19.57 5.84
CA LEU A 549 -28.72 19.97 7.22
C LEU A 549 -27.46 20.10 8.08
N GLY A 550 -27.54 20.84 9.20
CA GLY A 550 -26.42 20.93 10.15
C GLY A 550 -25.97 19.56 10.64
N LEU A 551 -24.67 19.38 10.91
CA LEU A 551 -24.13 18.08 11.37
C LEU A 551 -24.64 17.67 12.77
N ASN A 552 -25.26 18.59 13.50
CA ASN A 552 -25.99 18.33 14.74
C ASN A 552 -27.35 17.64 14.50
N GLU A 553 -27.90 17.72 13.29
CA GLU A 553 -29.20 17.13 12.94
C GLU A 553 -29.03 15.70 12.41
N VAL A 554 -29.22 14.74 13.31
CA VAL A 554 -29.18 13.30 12.99
C VAL A 554 -30.53 12.89 12.40
N LEU A 555 -30.55 12.44 11.14
CA LEU A 555 -31.76 11.98 10.45
C LEU A 555 -32.31 10.70 11.06
N HIS A 556 -31.42 9.78 11.44
CA HIS A 556 -31.75 8.48 12.00
C HIS A 556 -30.55 7.92 12.77
N SER A 557 -30.82 7.16 13.83
CA SER A 557 -29.81 6.51 14.65
C SER A 557 -30.24 5.08 14.99
N GLN A 558 -29.41 4.10 14.64
CA GLN A 558 -29.61 2.69 14.94
C GLN A 558 -28.55 2.23 15.94
N THR A 559 -28.96 1.75 17.12
CA THR A 559 -28.02 1.24 18.15
C THR A 559 -27.75 -0.26 17.95
N LEU A 560 -26.52 -0.68 18.19
CA LEU A 560 -26.05 -2.06 18.15
C LEU A 560 -25.42 -2.48 19.49
N LEU A 561 -25.38 -3.79 19.74
CA LEU A 561 -24.88 -4.35 21.01
C LEU A 561 -23.34 -4.44 21.07
N ALA A 562 -22.68 -4.45 19.92
CA ALA A 562 -21.23 -4.62 19.80
C ALA A 562 -20.61 -3.55 18.89
N PRO A 563 -19.32 -3.21 19.08
CA PRO A 563 -18.63 -2.23 18.24
C PRO A 563 -18.63 -2.64 16.77
N ILE A 564 -18.90 -1.68 15.89
CA ILE A 564 -18.86 -1.87 14.45
C ILE A 564 -17.40 -1.89 13.99
N LEU A 565 -17.05 -2.88 13.15
CA LEU A 565 -15.70 -3.07 12.63
C LEU A 565 -15.58 -2.68 11.16
N VAL A 566 -16.56 -3.09 10.34
CA VAL A 566 -16.60 -2.84 8.90
C VAL A 566 -18.03 -2.51 8.49
N MET A 567 -18.19 -1.50 7.65
CA MET A 567 -19.43 -1.24 6.93
C MET A 567 -19.18 -1.21 5.43
N THR A 568 -20.12 -1.77 4.68
CA THR A 568 -20.12 -1.72 3.22
C THR A 568 -21.53 -1.44 2.72
N LEU A 569 -21.63 -0.59 1.71
CA LEU A 569 -22.89 -0.27 1.05
C LEU A 569 -22.84 -0.83 -0.37
N LEU A 570 -23.87 -1.58 -0.75
CA LEU A 570 -24.11 -2.00 -2.13
C LEU A 570 -25.56 -1.63 -2.47
N ASP A 571 -25.73 -0.70 -3.40
CA ASP A 571 -27.01 -0.08 -3.73
C ASP A 571 -27.75 0.47 -2.49
N ASN A 572 -28.87 -0.14 -2.11
CA ASN A 572 -29.66 0.23 -0.93
C ASN A 572 -29.36 -0.66 0.29
N SER A 573 -28.50 -1.67 0.14
CA SER A 573 -28.19 -2.66 1.17
C SER A 573 -26.93 -2.27 1.92
N LEU A 574 -27.10 -1.96 3.20
CA LEU A 574 -26.04 -1.65 4.14
C LEU A 574 -25.67 -2.91 4.95
N LEU A 575 -24.44 -3.37 4.77
CA LEU A 575 -23.85 -4.48 5.49
C LEU A 575 -23.01 -3.95 6.65
N VAL A 576 -23.24 -4.51 7.85
CA VAL A 576 -22.57 -4.07 9.07
C VAL A 576 -22.02 -5.26 9.83
N TYR A 577 -20.69 -5.32 9.93
CA TYR A 577 -20.00 -6.39 10.65
C TYR A 577 -19.46 -5.90 11.99
N THR A 578 -19.74 -6.63 13.07
CA THR A 578 -19.48 -6.23 14.46
C THR A 578 -18.48 -7.14 15.17
N ALA A 579 -17.93 -6.65 16.29
CA ALA A 579 -16.86 -7.31 17.03
C ALA A 579 -17.25 -8.64 17.72
N ASP A 580 -18.54 -8.96 17.81
CA ASP A 580 -19.09 -10.22 18.32
C ASP A 580 -19.29 -11.30 17.24
N ASN A 581 -18.73 -11.08 16.04
CA ASN A 581 -18.81 -11.93 14.85
C ASN A 581 -20.20 -11.93 14.16
N MET A 582 -21.02 -10.91 14.37
CA MET A 582 -22.31 -10.78 13.69
C MET A 582 -22.20 -9.90 12.43
N LEU A 583 -22.90 -10.30 11.37
CA LEU A 583 -23.17 -9.49 10.18
C LEU A 583 -24.64 -9.15 10.17
N PHE A 584 -24.96 -7.87 10.06
CA PHE A 584 -26.32 -7.35 9.91
C PHE A 584 -26.52 -6.83 8.50
N HIS A 585 -27.68 -7.11 7.93
CA HIS A 585 -28.15 -6.54 6.67
C HIS A 585 -29.29 -5.56 6.95
N PHE A 586 -29.05 -4.29 6.62
CA PHE A 586 -30.05 -3.24 6.68
C PHE A 586 -30.41 -2.78 5.27
N LEU A 587 -31.70 -2.54 5.03
CA LEU A 587 -32.18 -1.85 3.84
C LEU A 587 -32.38 -0.36 4.18
N ILE A 588 -31.82 0.51 3.34
CA ILE A 588 -32.02 1.95 3.45
C ILE A 588 -33.31 2.32 2.73
N LEU A 589 -34.31 2.76 3.49
CA LEU A 589 -35.62 3.14 2.98
C LEU A 589 -35.79 4.65 3.02
N PRO A 590 -35.62 5.36 1.88
CA PRO A 590 -36.03 6.75 1.77
C PRO A 590 -37.56 6.82 1.72
N THR A 591 -38.14 7.59 2.63
CA THR A 591 -39.56 7.97 2.64
C THR A 591 -39.71 9.42 2.19
N ASN A 592 -40.93 9.89 1.91
CA ASN A 592 -41.17 11.26 1.47
C ASN A 592 -40.63 12.36 2.41
N SER A 593 -40.40 12.04 3.69
CA SER A 593 -39.95 13.01 4.71
C SER A 593 -38.81 12.53 5.60
N SER A 594 -38.38 11.27 5.52
CA SER A 594 -37.35 10.71 6.40
C SER A 594 -36.60 9.57 5.73
N ILE A 595 -35.43 9.21 6.24
CA ILE A 595 -34.69 8.02 5.83
C ILE A 595 -34.56 7.10 7.05
N LYS A 596 -34.81 5.80 6.88
CA LYS A 596 -34.74 4.83 7.97
C LYS A 596 -33.96 3.59 7.55
N LEU A 597 -33.35 2.93 8.53
CA LEU A 597 -32.74 1.62 8.36
C LEU A 597 -33.75 0.55 8.78
N HIS A 598 -34.03 -0.39 7.88
CA HIS A 598 -34.85 -1.55 8.16
C HIS A 598 -33.94 -2.78 8.28
N LEU A 599 -33.93 -3.44 9.45
CA LEU A 599 -33.14 -4.67 9.64
C LEU A 599 -33.84 -5.82 8.91
N CYS A 600 -33.19 -6.34 7.86
CA CYS A 600 -33.69 -7.48 7.10
C CYS A 600 -33.29 -8.81 7.75
N GLY A 601 -32.05 -8.91 8.22
CA GLY A 601 -31.54 -10.12 8.83
C GLY A 601 -30.19 -9.95 9.50
N SER A 602 -29.79 -10.96 10.27
CA SER A 602 -28.47 -11.03 10.88
C SER A 602 -27.94 -12.45 10.90
N ILE A 603 -26.62 -12.62 10.77
CA ILE A 603 -25.96 -13.92 10.79
C ILE A 603 -24.66 -13.90 11.58
N SER A 604 -24.35 -15.03 12.24
CA SER A 604 -23.12 -15.21 13.03
C SER A 604 -22.06 -15.96 12.23
N PHE A 605 -20.83 -15.42 12.22
CA PHE A 605 -19.64 -16.08 11.67
C PHE A 605 -18.75 -16.71 12.75
N ARG A 606 -19.27 -16.94 13.95
CA ARG A 606 -18.53 -17.68 14.98
C ARG A 606 -18.20 -19.09 14.48
N GLY A 607 -16.93 -19.48 14.65
CA GLY A 607 -16.40 -20.75 14.14
C GLY A 607 -15.83 -20.66 12.72
N ILE A 608 -16.19 -19.62 11.95
CA ILE A 608 -15.60 -19.34 10.63
C ILE A 608 -14.49 -18.29 10.78
N VAL A 609 -14.83 -17.12 11.35
CA VAL A 609 -13.87 -16.05 11.62
C VAL A 609 -13.39 -16.16 13.06
N GLN A 610 -12.11 -16.51 13.25
CA GLN A 610 -11.52 -16.62 14.58
C GLN A 610 -11.37 -15.27 15.27
N VAL A 611 -10.90 -14.25 14.54
CA VAL A 611 -10.60 -12.92 15.09
C VAL A 611 -11.31 -11.83 14.27
N PRO A 612 -12.50 -11.37 14.70
CA PRO A 612 -13.27 -10.36 13.97
C PRO A 612 -12.49 -9.09 13.65
N SER A 613 -11.58 -8.64 14.55
CA SER A 613 -10.80 -7.42 14.35
C SER A 613 -9.74 -7.48 13.24
N ARG A 614 -9.53 -8.65 12.62
CA ARG A 614 -8.63 -8.81 11.47
C ARG A 614 -9.38 -8.82 10.13
N VAL A 615 -10.72 -8.80 10.13
CA VAL A 615 -11.51 -8.57 8.92
C VAL A 615 -11.23 -7.14 8.44
N ARG A 616 -10.75 -7.01 7.20
CA ARG A 616 -10.38 -5.73 6.57
C ARG A 616 -11.46 -5.20 5.65
N ALA A 617 -12.16 -6.09 4.97
CA ALA A 617 -13.20 -5.76 4.01
C ALA A 617 -14.25 -6.87 4.00
N LEU A 618 -15.49 -6.51 3.69
CA LEU A 618 -16.60 -7.43 3.48
C LEU A 618 -17.50 -6.90 2.37
N SER A 619 -17.94 -7.78 1.48
CA SER A 619 -18.98 -7.49 0.49
C SER A 619 -19.78 -8.76 0.23
N TRP A 620 -20.75 -8.67 -0.67
CA TRP A 620 -21.50 -9.83 -1.12
C TRP A 620 -21.84 -9.73 -2.60
N LEU A 621 -22.24 -10.86 -3.16
CA LEU A 621 -22.80 -10.97 -4.50
C LEU A 621 -24.16 -11.66 -4.37
N ILE A 622 -25.19 -11.02 -4.91
CA ILE A 622 -26.55 -11.56 -4.94
C ILE A 622 -26.79 -12.14 -6.34
N PRO A 623 -27.29 -13.38 -6.46
CA PRO A 623 -27.64 -13.96 -7.75
C PRO A 623 -28.70 -13.13 -8.49
N GLU A 624 -28.61 -13.08 -9.82
CA GLU A 624 -29.48 -12.21 -10.65
C GLU A 624 -30.98 -12.53 -10.52
N ALA A 625 -31.32 -13.81 -10.36
CA ALA A 625 -32.69 -14.24 -10.12
C ALA A 625 -33.28 -13.64 -8.82
N GLN A 626 -32.47 -13.51 -7.77
CA GLN A 626 -32.90 -12.89 -6.52
C GLN A 626 -32.99 -11.36 -6.67
N LYS A 627 -32.02 -10.71 -7.33
CA LYS A 627 -32.06 -9.26 -7.56
C LYS A 627 -33.31 -8.81 -8.32
N THR A 628 -33.76 -9.61 -9.29
CA THR A 628 -34.86 -9.24 -10.20
C THR A 628 -36.24 -9.66 -9.68
N LEU A 629 -36.35 -10.82 -9.02
CA LEU A 629 -37.63 -11.43 -8.65
C LEU A 629 -37.77 -11.71 -7.15
N GLY A 630 -36.70 -11.59 -6.36
CA GLY A 630 -36.67 -11.89 -4.94
C GLY A 630 -37.02 -10.69 -4.05
N ASP A 631 -37.35 -10.98 -2.79
CA ASP A 631 -37.47 -9.96 -1.75
C ASP A 631 -36.06 -9.62 -1.22
N PRO A 632 -35.64 -8.34 -1.25
CA PRO A 632 -34.38 -7.92 -0.65
C PRO A 632 -34.20 -8.36 0.80
N ALA A 633 -35.28 -8.57 1.56
CA ALA A 633 -35.19 -9.08 2.93
C ALA A 633 -34.54 -10.47 3.04
N ASP A 634 -34.68 -11.29 1.99
CA ASP A 634 -34.17 -12.66 1.93
C ASP A 634 -32.77 -12.77 1.30
N ASP A 635 -32.16 -11.65 0.88
CA ASP A 635 -30.88 -11.63 0.18
C ASP A 635 -29.77 -12.35 0.96
N LEU A 636 -29.75 -12.19 2.28
CA LEU A 636 -28.74 -12.81 3.15
C LEU A 636 -28.72 -14.34 3.06
N ILE A 637 -29.84 -14.97 2.71
CA ILE A 637 -30.00 -16.43 2.63
C ILE A 637 -29.31 -16.99 1.38
N VAL A 638 -29.29 -16.22 0.29
CA VAL A 638 -28.78 -16.65 -1.03
C VAL A 638 -27.48 -15.95 -1.44
N ALA A 639 -27.11 -14.87 -0.74
CA ALA A 639 -25.93 -14.10 -1.04
C ALA A 639 -24.64 -14.90 -0.83
N THR A 640 -23.74 -14.80 -1.80
CA THR A 640 -22.36 -15.25 -1.65
C THR A 640 -21.56 -14.13 -0.99
N ILE A 641 -20.94 -14.40 0.15
CA ILE A 641 -20.29 -13.38 0.97
C ILE A 641 -18.78 -13.41 0.72
N ILE A 642 -18.19 -12.24 0.50
CA ILE A 642 -16.75 -12.07 0.26
C ILE A 642 -16.12 -11.43 1.48
N PHE A 643 -15.03 -12.04 1.96
CA PHE A 643 -14.26 -11.60 3.10
C PHE A 643 -12.81 -11.36 2.71
N LEU A 644 -12.23 -10.27 3.21
CA LEU A 644 -10.77 -10.08 3.24
C LEU A 644 -10.30 -10.16 4.69
N VAL A 645 -9.61 -11.25 5.04
CA VAL A 645 -9.16 -11.54 6.42
C VAL A 645 -7.74 -12.07 6.37
N ASP A 646 -6.83 -11.53 7.18
CA ASP A 646 -5.41 -11.96 7.25
C ASP A 646 -4.70 -11.93 5.88
N GLY A 647 -5.12 -11.02 4.99
CA GLY A 647 -4.61 -10.95 3.61
C GLY A 647 -5.10 -12.08 2.71
N LYS A 648 -6.12 -12.84 3.13
CA LYS A 648 -6.76 -13.90 2.35
C LYS A 648 -8.09 -13.41 1.82
N LEU A 649 -8.31 -13.59 0.52
CA LEU A 649 -9.59 -13.35 -0.11
C LEU A 649 -10.41 -14.64 -0.03
N VAL A 650 -11.50 -14.58 0.73
CA VAL A 650 -12.33 -15.73 1.08
C VAL A 650 -13.73 -15.53 0.52
N LEU A 651 -14.25 -16.57 -0.11
CA LEU A 651 -15.62 -16.66 -0.59
C LEU A 651 -16.41 -17.61 0.30
N LEU A 652 -17.55 -17.16 0.79
CA LEU A 652 -18.49 -17.95 1.59
C LEU A 652 -19.76 -18.18 0.79
N ARG A 653 -20.02 -19.43 0.41
CA ARG A 653 -21.25 -19.80 -0.32
C ARG A 653 -22.31 -20.35 0.63
N PRO A 654 -23.57 -19.91 0.54
CA PRO A 654 -24.63 -20.45 1.36
C PRO A 654 -24.96 -21.90 0.95
N ARG A 655 -25.04 -22.77 1.95
CA ARG A 655 -25.59 -24.12 1.87
C ARG A 655 -26.86 -24.18 2.71
N ARG A 656 -27.97 -24.56 2.09
CA ARG A 656 -29.21 -24.87 2.80
C ARG A 656 -29.03 -26.17 3.57
N ALA A 657 -29.02 -26.11 4.90
CA ALA A 657 -29.14 -27.31 5.72
C ALA A 657 -30.60 -27.83 5.65
N ARG A 658 -30.83 -29.07 6.11
CA ARG A 658 -32.20 -29.64 6.21
C ARG A 658 -33.07 -28.92 7.26
N THR A 659 -32.45 -28.12 8.13
CA THR A 659 -33.04 -27.21 9.11
C THR A 659 -32.90 -25.78 8.61
N ASP A 660 -33.73 -24.83 9.05
CA ASP A 660 -33.70 -23.39 8.71
C ASP A 660 -32.35 -22.65 9.01
N GLU A 661 -31.30 -23.37 9.40
CA GLU A 661 -29.95 -22.85 9.59
C GLU A 661 -29.16 -22.86 8.27
N VAL A 662 -28.78 -21.68 7.79
CA VAL A 662 -27.86 -21.54 6.64
C VAL A 662 -26.44 -21.83 7.11
N ARG A 663 -25.79 -22.83 6.51
CA ARG A 663 -24.34 -23.09 6.68
C ARG A 663 -23.58 -22.46 5.53
N TYR A 664 -22.30 -22.15 5.71
CA TYR A 664 -21.47 -21.66 4.61
C TYR A 664 -20.36 -22.63 4.28
N ASP A 665 -20.09 -22.77 2.99
CA ASP A 665 -18.84 -23.32 2.49
C ASP A 665 -17.82 -22.20 2.36
N LEU A 666 -16.68 -22.36 3.05
CA LEU A 666 -15.57 -21.45 2.97
C LEU A 666 -14.64 -21.90 1.84
N GLN A 667 -14.27 -20.99 0.94
CA GLN A 667 -13.28 -21.22 -0.11
C GLN A 667 -12.27 -20.06 -0.09
N ILE A 668 -10.98 -20.37 0.02
CA ILE A 668 -9.92 -19.37 -0.07
C ILE A 668 -9.54 -19.23 -1.54
N LEU A 669 -9.68 -18.04 -2.11
CA LEU A 669 -9.36 -17.77 -3.52
C LEU A 669 -7.89 -17.44 -3.71
N ALA A 670 -7.34 -16.57 -2.86
CA ALA A 670 -5.95 -16.15 -2.93
C ALA A 670 -5.44 -15.63 -1.58
N ASP A 671 -4.14 -15.76 -1.37
CA ASP A 671 -3.40 -15.17 -0.25
C ASP A 671 -2.64 -13.90 -0.69
N ARG A 672 -2.20 -13.09 0.29
CA ARG A 672 -1.51 -11.80 0.12
C ARG A 672 -2.32 -10.72 -0.58
N ILE A 673 -3.64 -10.84 -0.60
CA ILE A 673 -4.53 -9.81 -1.14
C ILE A 673 -4.56 -8.60 -0.20
N GLU A 674 -4.25 -7.42 -0.73
CA GLU A 674 -4.29 -6.16 0.01
C GLU A 674 -5.61 -5.42 -0.13
N ALA A 675 -6.18 -5.47 -1.32
CA ALA A 675 -7.43 -4.81 -1.71
C ALA A 675 -8.12 -5.64 -2.78
N TYR A 676 -9.45 -5.53 -2.84
CA TYR A 676 -10.24 -6.12 -3.91
C TYR A 676 -11.32 -5.16 -4.41
N TRP A 677 -11.80 -5.42 -5.62
CA TRP A 677 -12.89 -4.71 -6.29
C TRP A 677 -13.92 -5.70 -6.78
N THR A 678 -15.19 -5.32 -6.67
CA THR A 678 -16.34 -6.07 -7.19
C THR A 678 -17.14 -5.18 -8.11
N HIS A 679 -17.47 -5.67 -9.31
CA HIS A 679 -18.29 -4.93 -10.26
C HIS A 679 -19.62 -5.64 -10.47
N LEU A 680 -20.64 -5.21 -9.71
CA LEU A 680 -22.00 -5.77 -9.79
C LEU A 680 -22.72 -5.42 -11.09
N HIS A 681 -22.38 -4.27 -11.70
CA HIS A 681 -22.90 -3.81 -12.98
C HIS A 681 -21.78 -3.72 -14.02
N GLY A 682 -20.92 -4.73 -14.03
CA GLY A 682 -19.78 -4.80 -14.95
C GLY A 682 -20.20 -4.81 -16.42
N VAL A 683 -19.24 -4.54 -17.29
CA VAL A 683 -19.46 -4.48 -18.74
C VAL A 683 -19.37 -5.88 -19.35
N GLY A 684 -20.43 -6.31 -20.04
CA GLY A 684 -20.43 -7.55 -20.83
C GLY A 684 -20.00 -8.76 -20.00
N THR A 685 -18.86 -9.36 -20.32
CA THR A 685 -18.34 -10.56 -19.63
C THR A 685 -17.69 -10.26 -18.27
N LEU A 686 -17.67 -9.01 -17.82
CA LEU A 686 -17.07 -8.58 -16.56
C LEU A 686 -18.09 -8.35 -15.45
N GLU A 687 -19.36 -8.65 -15.73
CA GLU A 687 -20.41 -8.65 -14.71
C GLU A 687 -20.09 -9.68 -13.62
N ASN A 688 -20.22 -9.28 -12.35
CA ASN A 688 -19.84 -10.09 -11.17
C ASN A 688 -18.36 -10.47 -11.10
N SER A 689 -17.49 -9.76 -11.84
CA SER A 689 -16.05 -9.97 -11.76
C SER A 689 -15.49 -9.53 -10.41
N LEU A 690 -14.58 -10.35 -9.88
CA LEU A 690 -13.84 -10.12 -8.64
C LEU A 690 -12.37 -9.91 -8.97
N TRP A 691 -11.81 -8.81 -8.47
CA TRP A 691 -10.43 -8.40 -8.75
C TRP A 691 -9.69 -8.27 -7.43
N GLY A 692 -8.57 -8.96 -7.23
CA GLY A 692 -7.76 -8.88 -6.01
C GLY A 692 -6.32 -8.51 -6.33
N TYR A 693 -5.75 -7.56 -5.61
CA TYR A 693 -4.35 -7.16 -5.78
C TYR A 693 -3.45 -7.81 -4.73
N ASP A 694 -2.42 -8.55 -5.18
CA ASP A 694 -1.56 -9.37 -4.32
C ASP A 694 -0.20 -8.72 -3.94
N GLY A 695 -0.04 -7.42 -4.25
CA GLY A 695 1.23 -6.68 -4.08
C GLY A 695 2.07 -6.60 -5.35
N LEU A 696 1.85 -7.44 -6.35
CA LEU A 696 2.55 -7.36 -7.65
C LEU A 696 1.60 -7.51 -8.83
N ASN A 697 0.56 -8.33 -8.67
CA ASN A 697 -0.37 -8.70 -9.72
C ASN A 697 -1.80 -8.38 -9.29
N MET A 698 -2.59 -7.94 -10.25
CA MET A 698 -4.03 -8.00 -10.20
C MET A 698 -4.47 -9.39 -10.64
N ARG A 699 -5.12 -10.14 -9.74
CA ARG A 699 -5.72 -11.45 -9.98
C ARG A 699 -7.22 -11.27 -10.18
N VAL A 700 -7.76 -11.84 -11.24
CA VAL A 700 -9.15 -11.59 -11.64
C VAL A 700 -9.87 -12.90 -11.85
N TRP A 701 -11.05 -13.01 -11.24
CA TRP A 701 -12.04 -14.05 -11.48
C TRP A 701 -13.21 -13.42 -12.23
N LEU A 702 -13.44 -13.83 -13.48
CA LEU A 702 -14.39 -13.17 -14.38
C LEU A 702 -15.83 -13.25 -13.88
N ASP A 703 -16.19 -14.37 -13.26
CA ASP A 703 -17.48 -14.55 -12.62
C ASP A 703 -17.29 -15.30 -11.30
N ALA A 704 -17.42 -14.57 -10.19
CA ALA A 704 -17.26 -15.14 -8.86
C ALA A 704 -18.43 -16.05 -8.44
N LEU A 705 -19.59 -15.97 -9.11
CA LEU A 705 -20.75 -16.82 -8.82
C LEU A 705 -20.61 -18.22 -9.41
N THR A 706 -19.88 -18.38 -10.52
CA THR A 706 -19.70 -19.67 -11.23
C THR A 706 -18.42 -20.42 -10.88
N ILE A 707 -17.54 -19.86 -10.03
CA ILE A 707 -16.37 -20.59 -9.51
C ILE A 707 -16.86 -21.92 -8.90
N GLU A 708 -16.45 -23.04 -9.46
CA GLU A 708 -16.87 -24.36 -8.99
C GLU A 708 -16.38 -24.60 -7.56
N ALA A 709 -17.20 -25.29 -6.75
CA ALA A 709 -16.80 -25.74 -5.43
C ALA A 709 -15.78 -26.87 -5.59
N THR A 710 -14.49 -26.55 -5.53
CA THR A 710 -13.43 -27.55 -5.55
C THR A 710 -13.61 -28.53 -4.38
N THR A 711 -13.39 -29.81 -4.66
CA THR A 711 -13.52 -30.88 -3.67
C THR A 711 -12.49 -30.70 -2.55
N VAL A 712 -12.93 -30.89 -1.30
CA VAL A 712 -12.03 -30.87 -0.14
C VAL A 712 -11.08 -32.06 -0.25
N ASN A 713 -9.77 -31.81 -0.28
CA ASN A 713 -8.77 -32.87 -0.14
C ASN A 713 -8.69 -33.27 1.34
N ASP A 714 -9.34 -34.37 1.72
CA ASP A 714 -9.42 -34.91 3.09
C ASP A 714 -8.04 -35.22 3.73
N VAL A 715 -6.96 -35.27 2.93
CA VAL A 715 -5.61 -35.64 3.38
C VAL A 715 -4.77 -34.43 3.79
N SER A 716 -5.08 -33.22 3.31
CA SER A 716 -4.20 -32.05 3.44
C SER A 716 -4.76 -30.89 4.27
N ASP A 717 -6.02 -30.95 4.73
CA ASP A 717 -6.69 -29.82 5.41
C ASP A 717 -6.51 -28.49 4.63
N ALA A 718 -6.38 -28.60 3.30
CA ALA A 718 -6.10 -27.50 2.40
C ALA A 718 -7.10 -27.55 1.24
N TYR A 719 -7.86 -26.46 1.10
CA TYR A 719 -8.69 -26.22 -0.08
C TYR A 719 -7.81 -26.24 -1.33
N GLU A 720 -8.25 -26.91 -2.40
CA GLU A 720 -7.59 -26.75 -3.71
C GLU A 720 -7.64 -25.28 -4.11
N SER A 721 -6.47 -24.72 -4.45
CA SER A 721 -6.34 -23.33 -4.86
C SER A 721 -7.16 -23.09 -6.12
N VAL A 722 -8.12 -22.16 -6.06
CA VAL A 722 -8.88 -21.73 -7.22
C VAL A 722 -7.94 -20.93 -8.13
N GLU A 723 -7.76 -21.39 -9.36
CA GLU A 723 -6.98 -20.63 -10.34
C GLU A 723 -7.70 -19.34 -10.75
N GLU A 724 -6.96 -18.24 -10.83
CA GLU A 724 -7.46 -16.99 -11.37
C GLU A 724 -7.75 -17.10 -12.88
N SER A 725 -8.78 -16.42 -13.38
CA SER A 725 -9.07 -16.37 -14.82
C SER A 725 -8.01 -15.55 -15.57
N VAL A 726 -7.65 -14.38 -15.03
CA VAL A 726 -6.66 -13.48 -15.63
C VAL A 726 -5.73 -12.95 -14.57
N LYS A 727 -4.43 -12.91 -14.89
CA LYS A 727 -3.39 -12.30 -14.06
C LYS A 727 -2.71 -11.17 -14.80
N VAL A 728 -2.74 -9.97 -14.22
CA VAL A 728 -2.14 -8.76 -14.79
C VAL A 728 -1.05 -8.25 -13.85
N ARG A 729 0.21 -8.27 -14.29
CA ARG A 729 1.31 -7.66 -13.55
C ARG A 729 1.21 -6.14 -13.66
N LEU A 730 1.34 -5.44 -12.52
CA LEU A 730 1.27 -3.98 -12.48
C LEU A 730 2.59 -3.39 -11.99
N ASP A 731 3.06 -2.36 -12.68
CA ASP A 731 4.25 -1.60 -12.32
C ASP A 731 3.97 -0.46 -11.34
N PHE A 732 2.75 -0.34 -10.86
CA PHE A 732 2.30 0.64 -9.86
C PHE A 732 1.26 -0.02 -8.94
N TYR A 733 0.91 0.65 -7.85
CA TYR A 733 -0.13 0.15 -6.94
C TYR A 733 -1.52 0.61 -7.37
N PRO A 734 -2.47 -0.30 -7.64
CA PRO A 734 -3.80 0.06 -8.13
C PRO A 734 -4.64 0.73 -7.05
N LEU A 735 -5.32 1.81 -7.43
CA LEU A 735 -6.26 2.52 -6.57
C LEU A 735 -7.70 2.39 -7.06
N SER A 736 -7.89 2.34 -8.39
CA SER A 736 -9.21 2.28 -8.99
C SER A 736 -9.20 1.54 -10.33
N ILE A 737 -10.35 0.99 -10.69
CA ILE A 737 -10.60 0.33 -11.97
C ILE A 737 -11.68 1.15 -12.68
N LEU A 738 -11.27 1.88 -13.72
CA LEU A 738 -12.18 2.67 -14.54
C LEU A 738 -12.78 1.75 -15.59
N MET A 739 -13.84 1.05 -15.20
CA MET A 739 -14.48 0.02 -16.03
C MET A 739 -15.01 0.59 -17.34
N ASP A 740 -15.56 1.80 -17.35
CA ASP A 740 -16.02 2.52 -18.54
C ASP A 740 -14.90 2.85 -19.52
N LYS A 741 -13.68 3.08 -19.01
CA LYS A 741 -12.50 3.42 -19.80
C LYS A 741 -11.58 2.23 -20.11
N GLY A 742 -11.82 1.05 -19.56
CA GLY A 742 -10.93 -0.10 -19.80
C GLY A 742 -9.53 0.04 -19.18
N ILE A 743 -9.38 0.87 -18.13
CA ILE A 743 -8.09 1.23 -17.53
C ILE A 743 -8.05 0.91 -16.03
N ILE A 744 -6.94 0.35 -15.57
CA ILE A 744 -6.55 0.33 -14.17
C ILE A 744 -5.70 1.56 -13.90
N ILE A 745 -6.06 2.33 -12.88
CA ILE A 745 -5.29 3.49 -12.44
C ILE A 745 -4.77 3.30 -11.04
N GLY A 746 -3.56 3.80 -10.81
CA GLY A 746 -2.92 3.74 -9.52
C GLY A 746 -1.81 4.75 -9.39
N VAL A 747 -1.00 4.53 -8.36
CA VAL A 747 0.04 5.46 -7.94
C VAL A 747 1.36 4.74 -7.81
N ASP A 748 2.42 5.41 -8.23
CA ASP A 748 3.80 5.10 -7.89
C ASP A 748 4.49 6.34 -7.30
N TYR A 749 5.75 6.20 -6.94
CA TYR A 749 6.57 7.31 -6.43
C TYR A 749 7.64 7.68 -7.46
N GLU A 750 7.98 8.96 -7.50
CA GLU A 750 9.11 9.50 -8.25
C GLU A 750 10.06 10.20 -7.30
N THR A 751 11.35 9.92 -7.44
CA THR A 751 12.41 10.54 -6.64
C THR A 751 13.24 11.45 -7.54
N SER A 752 13.32 12.74 -7.20
CA SER A 752 14.16 13.70 -7.91
C SER A 752 15.32 14.15 -7.03
N THR A 753 16.54 13.87 -7.49
CA THR A 753 17.81 14.23 -6.82
C THR A 753 18.74 15.09 -7.69
N ARG A 754 18.37 15.34 -8.95
CA ARG A 754 19.29 15.86 -9.98
C ARG A 754 19.82 17.29 -9.72
N THR A 755 19.12 18.10 -8.92
CA THR A 755 19.46 19.53 -8.72
C THR A 755 19.61 19.94 -7.26
N LEU A 756 19.27 19.08 -6.31
CA LEU A 756 19.23 19.40 -4.89
C LEU A 756 20.07 18.42 -4.08
N PRO A 757 20.69 18.86 -2.98
CA PRO A 757 21.47 17.97 -2.12
C PRO A 757 20.61 16.92 -1.41
N PHE A 758 19.30 17.14 -1.32
CA PHE A 758 18.31 16.25 -0.70
C PHE A 758 17.29 15.73 -1.74
N PRO A 759 16.74 14.51 -1.54
CA PRO A 759 15.72 13.96 -2.42
C PRO A 759 14.38 14.69 -2.25
N ILE A 760 13.70 14.95 -3.37
CA ILE A 760 12.28 15.30 -3.38
C ILE A 760 11.51 14.08 -3.86
N TYR A 761 10.52 13.66 -3.06
CA TYR A 761 9.58 12.61 -3.45
C TYR A 761 8.30 13.23 -4.00
N LYS A 762 7.78 12.64 -5.07
CA LYS A 762 6.49 13.01 -5.67
C LYS A 762 5.68 11.76 -5.95
N ILE A 763 4.37 11.92 -5.95
CA ILE A 763 3.41 10.90 -6.37
C ILE A 763 3.32 10.97 -7.90
N SER A 764 3.51 9.84 -8.57
CA SER A 764 3.29 9.70 -10.01
C SER A 764 2.04 8.84 -10.28
N THR A 765 1.36 9.12 -11.38
CA THR A 765 0.16 8.37 -11.78
C THR A 765 0.55 7.25 -12.72
N GLY A 766 0.14 6.03 -12.41
CA GLY A 766 0.30 4.87 -13.29
C GLY A 766 -1.03 4.46 -13.92
N THR A 767 -1.01 4.11 -15.21
CA THR A 767 -2.18 3.64 -15.96
C THR A 767 -1.86 2.35 -16.71
N HIS A 768 -2.79 1.39 -16.72
CA HIS A 768 -2.64 0.14 -17.44
C HIS A 768 -3.94 -0.23 -18.17
N LEU A 769 -3.85 -0.53 -19.48
CA LEU A 769 -4.98 -1.03 -20.29
C LEU A 769 -5.23 -2.50 -19.98
N PHE A 770 -6.38 -2.84 -19.41
CA PHE A 770 -6.67 -4.24 -19.08
C PHE A 770 -7.23 -5.01 -20.28
N LEU A 771 -7.97 -4.35 -21.18
CA LEU A 771 -8.70 -4.99 -22.28
C LEU A 771 -7.90 -6.04 -23.09
N PRO A 772 -6.64 -5.80 -23.49
CA PRO A 772 -5.89 -6.78 -24.29
C PRO A 772 -5.76 -8.15 -23.60
N LYS A 773 -5.53 -8.18 -22.28
CA LYS A 773 -5.38 -9.43 -21.53
C LYS A 773 -6.69 -10.22 -21.44
N PHE A 774 -7.82 -9.53 -21.35
CA PHE A 774 -9.14 -10.15 -21.25
C PHE A 774 -9.62 -10.66 -22.61
N LEU A 775 -9.36 -9.93 -23.69
CA LEU A 775 -9.62 -10.42 -25.04
C LEU A 775 -8.79 -11.67 -25.33
N ARG A 776 -7.50 -11.65 -24.96
CA ARG A 776 -6.64 -12.83 -25.10
C ARG A 776 -7.20 -14.04 -24.36
N TYR A 777 -7.66 -13.87 -23.12
CA TYR A 777 -8.24 -14.97 -22.34
C TYR A 777 -9.42 -15.64 -23.06
N HIS A 778 -10.37 -14.85 -23.57
CA HIS A 778 -11.54 -15.38 -24.29
C HIS A 778 -11.17 -16.03 -25.63
N LEU A 779 -10.13 -15.53 -26.30
CA LEU A 779 -9.65 -16.08 -27.56
C LEU A 779 -8.77 -17.33 -27.36
N SER A 780 -8.14 -17.49 -26.19
CA SER A 780 -7.31 -18.64 -25.85
C SER A 780 -8.05 -19.73 -25.06
N SER A 781 -9.32 -19.51 -24.68
CA SER A 781 -10.10 -20.53 -23.98
C SER A 781 -10.30 -21.75 -24.88
N SER A 782 -10.45 -22.95 -24.30
CA SER A 782 -10.75 -24.18 -25.05
C SER A 782 -12.17 -24.65 -24.71
N PRO A 783 -13.17 -24.48 -25.61
CA PRO A 783 -13.10 -23.89 -26.95
C PRO A 783 -12.99 -22.36 -26.97
N PRO A 784 -12.47 -21.74 -28.05
CA PRO A 784 -12.34 -20.28 -28.17
C PRO A 784 -13.71 -19.59 -28.16
N SER A 785 -13.88 -18.60 -27.29
CA SER A 785 -15.13 -17.89 -27.11
C SER A 785 -15.14 -16.56 -27.86
N LEU A 786 -15.19 -16.64 -29.20
CA LEU A 786 -15.17 -15.45 -30.07
C LEU A 786 -16.36 -14.51 -29.78
N SER A 787 -17.53 -15.05 -29.46
CA SER A 787 -18.73 -14.27 -29.15
C SER A 787 -18.55 -13.41 -27.89
N GLN A 788 -17.92 -13.94 -26.84
CA GLN A 788 -17.64 -13.22 -25.60
C GLN A 788 -16.57 -12.14 -25.83
N ALA A 789 -15.51 -12.45 -26.59
CA ALA A 789 -14.50 -11.48 -26.99
C ALA A 789 -15.10 -10.30 -27.78
N LEU A 790 -15.97 -10.57 -28.76
CA LEU A 790 -16.66 -9.55 -29.54
C LEU A 790 -17.59 -8.70 -28.68
N THR A 791 -18.37 -9.33 -27.79
CA THR A 791 -19.27 -8.62 -26.86
C THR A 791 -18.48 -7.65 -25.99
N LEU A 792 -17.34 -8.08 -25.45
CA LEU A 792 -16.46 -7.24 -24.64
C LEU A 792 -15.88 -6.08 -25.46
N ALA A 793 -15.34 -6.38 -26.64
CA ALA A 793 -14.67 -5.40 -27.50
C ALA A 793 -15.62 -4.33 -28.07
N GLN A 794 -16.84 -4.71 -28.45
CA GLN A 794 -17.87 -3.78 -28.94
C GLN A 794 -18.19 -2.69 -27.92
N HIS A 795 -18.15 -3.01 -26.62
CA HIS A 795 -18.38 -1.99 -25.59
C HIS A 795 -17.31 -0.89 -25.58
N TYR A 796 -16.06 -1.26 -25.84
CA TYR A 796 -14.91 -0.35 -25.78
C TYR A 796 -14.54 0.27 -27.13
N GLN A 797 -15.23 -0.08 -28.21
CA GLN A 797 -14.94 0.39 -29.56
C GLN A 797 -14.95 1.92 -29.70
N HIS A 798 -15.72 2.62 -28.85
CA HIS A 798 -15.83 4.08 -28.86
C HIS A 798 -14.60 4.80 -28.30
N LEU A 799 -13.72 4.11 -27.57
CA LEU A 799 -12.55 4.70 -26.94
C LEU A 799 -11.48 5.08 -27.97
N VAL A 800 -10.86 6.26 -27.80
CA VAL A 800 -9.86 6.80 -28.74
C VAL A 800 -8.66 5.86 -28.94
N TYR A 801 -8.30 5.10 -27.92
CA TYR A 801 -7.17 4.17 -27.90
C TYR A 801 -7.57 2.70 -28.12
N PHE A 802 -8.81 2.43 -28.56
CA PHE A 802 -9.27 1.07 -28.81
C PHE A 802 -8.39 0.33 -29.84
N ALA A 803 -8.04 0.98 -30.95
CA ALA A 803 -7.14 0.40 -31.96
C ALA A 803 -5.77 0.07 -31.37
N HIS A 804 -5.26 0.91 -30.46
CA HIS A 804 -4.00 0.62 -29.76
C HIS A 804 -4.12 -0.58 -28.81
N SER A 805 -5.27 -0.76 -28.13
CA SER A 805 -5.51 -1.97 -27.33
C SER A 805 -5.48 -3.25 -28.19
N LEU A 806 -6.05 -3.21 -29.39
CA LEU A 806 -6.00 -4.33 -30.34
C LEU A 806 -4.57 -4.59 -30.86
N GLU A 807 -3.79 -3.53 -31.08
CA GLU A 807 -2.37 -3.60 -31.44
C GLU A 807 -1.55 -4.30 -30.34
N VAL A 808 -1.77 -3.91 -29.07
CA VAL A 808 -1.11 -4.55 -27.91
C VAL A 808 -1.50 -6.02 -27.79
N LEU A 809 -2.77 -6.37 -28.05
CA LEU A 809 -3.22 -7.76 -28.09
C LEU A 809 -2.45 -8.55 -29.14
N LEU A 810 -2.47 -8.10 -30.41
CA LEU A 810 -1.81 -8.79 -31.53
C LEU A 810 -0.31 -8.93 -31.29
N HIS A 811 0.35 -7.84 -30.88
CA HIS A 811 1.78 -7.84 -30.55
C HIS A 811 2.10 -8.85 -29.45
N SER A 812 1.31 -8.88 -28.36
CA SER A 812 1.55 -9.81 -27.25
C SER A 812 1.42 -11.28 -27.66
N VAL A 813 0.47 -11.60 -28.55
CA VAL A 813 0.27 -12.98 -29.03
C VAL A 813 1.38 -13.36 -29.99
N LEU A 814 1.77 -12.46 -30.89
CA LEU A 814 2.84 -12.69 -31.84
C LEU A 814 4.21 -12.87 -31.16
N GLU A 815 4.48 -12.15 -30.07
CA GLU A 815 5.72 -12.30 -29.30
C GLU A 815 5.79 -13.61 -28.50
N ASP A 816 4.66 -14.03 -27.93
CA ASP A 816 4.59 -15.22 -27.07
C ASP A 816 4.52 -16.53 -27.86
N GLU A 817 3.94 -16.53 -29.07
CA GLU A 817 3.87 -17.73 -29.91
C GLU A 817 5.20 -18.00 -30.64
N HIS A 818 5.52 -19.29 -30.81
CA HIS A 818 6.62 -19.70 -31.67
C HIS A 818 6.21 -19.55 -33.15
N PRO A 819 7.15 -19.20 -34.05
CA PRO A 819 6.84 -18.94 -35.48
C PRO A 819 6.27 -20.13 -36.27
N LYS A 820 6.16 -21.32 -35.67
CA LYS A 820 5.72 -22.56 -36.33
C LYS A 820 4.45 -23.16 -35.72
N ASP A 821 4.06 -22.73 -34.52
CA ASP A 821 2.93 -23.29 -33.77
C ASP A 821 1.97 -22.14 -33.41
N HIS A 822 1.06 -21.84 -34.34
CA HIS A 822 0.06 -20.78 -34.21
C HIS A 822 -1.27 -21.32 -33.69
N GLU A 823 -1.44 -21.37 -32.36
CA GLU A 823 -2.68 -21.85 -31.74
C GLU A 823 -3.74 -20.76 -31.60
N ILE A 824 -3.34 -19.53 -31.26
CA ILE A 824 -4.24 -18.42 -30.91
C ILE A 824 -4.24 -17.34 -32.00
N LEU A 825 -3.09 -17.12 -32.68
CA LEU A 825 -2.94 -16.07 -33.70
C LEU A 825 -4.02 -16.10 -34.81
N PRO A 826 -4.43 -17.26 -35.37
CA PRO A 826 -5.49 -17.29 -36.40
C PRO A 826 -6.84 -16.81 -35.86
N THR A 827 -7.16 -17.14 -34.60
CA THR A 827 -8.39 -16.69 -33.93
C THR A 827 -8.34 -15.19 -33.68
N VAL A 828 -7.17 -14.64 -33.32
CA VAL A 828 -6.97 -13.20 -33.13
C VAL A 828 -7.12 -12.44 -34.45
N VAL A 829 -6.52 -12.92 -35.55
CA VAL A 829 -6.67 -12.30 -36.88
C VAL A 829 -8.14 -12.28 -37.30
N THR A 830 -8.83 -13.42 -37.18
CA THR A 830 -10.27 -13.53 -37.47
C THR A 830 -11.09 -12.57 -36.60
N PHE A 831 -10.71 -12.37 -35.35
CA PHE A 831 -11.35 -11.42 -34.45
C PHE A 831 -11.12 -9.95 -34.87
N LEU A 832 -9.91 -9.61 -35.35
CA LEU A 832 -9.59 -8.26 -35.80
C LEU A 832 -10.43 -7.85 -37.02
N ASP A 833 -10.75 -8.77 -37.92
CA ASP A 833 -11.55 -8.53 -39.14
C ASP A 833 -12.96 -7.97 -38.85
N TYR A 834 -13.48 -8.13 -37.63
CA TYR A 834 -14.75 -7.53 -37.22
C TYR A 834 -14.67 -6.02 -36.98
N PHE A 835 -13.48 -5.41 -36.98
CA PHE A 835 -13.27 -4.00 -36.69
C PHE A 835 -12.65 -3.24 -37.87
N PRO A 836 -13.14 -2.02 -38.18
CA PRO A 836 -12.65 -1.24 -39.33
C PRO A 836 -11.18 -0.80 -39.21
N SER A 837 -10.62 -0.85 -38.00
CA SER A 837 -9.23 -0.53 -37.69
C SER A 837 -8.25 -1.69 -37.95
N ALA A 838 -8.70 -2.87 -38.40
CA ALA A 838 -7.86 -4.05 -38.57
C ALA A 838 -6.55 -3.76 -39.34
N LEU A 839 -6.64 -3.17 -40.54
CA LEU A 839 -5.49 -2.84 -41.38
C LEU A 839 -4.48 -1.91 -40.69
N ASP A 840 -4.97 -0.95 -39.91
CA ASP A 840 -4.14 -0.02 -39.15
C ASP A 840 -3.45 -0.71 -37.96
N VAL A 841 -4.16 -1.61 -37.28
CA VAL A 841 -3.62 -2.42 -36.18
C VAL A 841 -2.52 -3.35 -36.67
N ILE A 842 -2.75 -4.05 -37.79
CA ILE A 842 -1.80 -5.01 -38.37
C ILE A 842 -0.49 -4.31 -38.75
N VAL A 843 -0.56 -3.18 -39.47
CA VAL A 843 0.66 -2.49 -39.93
C VAL A 843 1.42 -1.84 -38.77
N ARG A 844 0.73 -1.29 -37.77
CA ARG A 844 1.37 -0.73 -36.58
C ARG A 844 2.07 -1.79 -35.77
N CYS A 845 1.45 -2.97 -35.64
CA CYS A 845 2.06 -4.13 -35.01
C CYS A 845 3.30 -4.57 -35.77
N ALA A 846 3.20 -4.80 -37.10
CA ALA A 846 4.33 -5.24 -37.93
C ALA A 846 5.54 -4.28 -37.85
N ARG A 847 5.30 -2.97 -37.78
CA ARG A 847 6.37 -1.96 -37.65
C ARG A 847 7.08 -1.97 -36.30
N LYS A 848 6.50 -2.58 -35.27
CA LYS A 848 7.08 -2.69 -33.92
C LYS A 848 7.62 -4.08 -33.61
N THR A 849 7.39 -5.05 -34.48
CA THR A 849 7.81 -6.44 -34.30
C THR A 849 9.02 -6.75 -35.20
N GLU A 850 9.82 -7.73 -34.79
CA GLU A 850 11.00 -8.16 -35.54
C GLU A 850 10.61 -8.80 -36.89
N ILE A 851 11.42 -8.55 -37.92
CA ILE A 851 11.17 -9.00 -39.31
C ILE A 851 11.04 -10.54 -39.39
N GLU A 852 11.73 -11.27 -38.52
CA GLU A 852 11.67 -12.74 -38.45
C GLU A 852 10.26 -13.29 -38.16
N ARG A 853 9.40 -12.50 -37.51
CA ARG A 853 8.02 -12.88 -37.17
C ARG A 853 7.00 -12.50 -38.25
N TRP A 854 7.40 -11.74 -39.27
CA TRP A 854 6.50 -11.26 -40.34
C TRP A 854 5.91 -12.37 -41.22
N PRO A 855 6.63 -13.44 -41.59
CA PRO A 855 6.06 -14.50 -42.42
C PRO A 855 4.82 -15.17 -41.81
N GLY A 856 4.85 -15.51 -40.52
CA GLY A 856 3.71 -16.12 -39.84
C GLY A 856 2.49 -15.19 -39.74
N LEU A 857 2.73 -13.88 -39.59
CA LEU A 857 1.65 -12.88 -39.61
C LEU A 857 1.03 -12.72 -41.00
N PHE A 858 1.85 -12.52 -42.04
CA PHE A 858 1.36 -12.26 -43.40
C PHE A 858 0.87 -13.50 -44.14
N GLU A 859 1.22 -14.71 -43.68
CA GLU A 859 0.58 -15.95 -44.13
C GLU A 859 -0.91 -15.99 -43.76
N LEU A 860 -1.26 -15.47 -42.57
CA LEU A 860 -2.64 -15.47 -42.06
C LEU A 860 -3.45 -14.26 -42.52
N VAL A 861 -2.83 -13.08 -42.51
CA VAL A 861 -3.53 -11.81 -42.79
C VAL A 861 -3.57 -11.48 -44.29
N GLY A 862 -2.70 -12.09 -45.09
CA GLY A 862 -2.54 -11.81 -46.51
C GLY A 862 -1.28 -11.00 -46.83
N LYS A 863 -0.90 -10.96 -48.11
CA LYS A 863 0.36 -10.35 -48.53
C LYS A 863 0.35 -8.84 -48.30
N PRO A 864 1.46 -8.23 -47.84
CA PRO A 864 1.55 -6.79 -47.61
C PRO A 864 1.14 -5.95 -48.83
N ARG A 865 1.44 -6.41 -50.05
CA ARG A 865 1.07 -5.74 -51.31
C ARG A 865 -0.45 -5.65 -51.51
N ASP A 866 -1.16 -6.73 -51.20
CA ASP A 866 -2.63 -6.78 -51.33
C ASP A 866 -3.28 -5.86 -50.28
N LEU A 867 -2.74 -5.82 -49.07
CA LEU A 867 -3.19 -4.95 -47.98
C LEU A 867 -2.93 -3.46 -48.29
N PHE A 868 -1.82 -3.15 -48.96
CA PHE A 868 -1.51 -1.80 -49.44
C PHE A 868 -2.53 -1.32 -50.49
N GLU A 869 -2.82 -2.14 -51.50
CA GLU A 869 -3.84 -1.82 -52.51
C GLU A 869 -5.23 -1.68 -51.88
N LEU A 870 -5.58 -2.54 -50.92
CA LEU A 870 -6.82 -2.42 -50.16
C LEU A 870 -6.90 -1.07 -49.43
N CYS A 871 -5.82 -0.62 -48.77
CA CYS A 871 -5.79 0.69 -48.12
C CYS A 871 -5.97 1.85 -49.11
N LEU A 872 -5.39 1.77 -50.32
CA LEU A 872 -5.57 2.79 -51.37
C LEU A 872 -7.00 2.84 -51.89
N THR A 873 -7.65 1.68 -52.05
CA THR A 873 -9.06 1.60 -52.49
C THR A 873 -10.04 2.08 -51.42
N GLU A 874 -9.76 1.84 -50.15
CA GLU A 874 -10.55 2.36 -49.02
C GLU A 874 -10.25 3.84 -48.68
N GLY A 875 -9.28 4.47 -49.35
CA GLY A 875 -8.88 5.85 -49.10
C GLY A 875 -8.12 6.06 -47.78
N LYS A 876 -7.60 4.99 -47.16
CA LYS A 876 -6.82 5.04 -45.90
C LYS A 876 -5.35 5.40 -46.17
N VAL A 877 -5.11 6.62 -46.65
CA VAL A 877 -3.78 7.09 -47.10
C VAL A 877 -2.68 7.01 -46.03
N ARG A 878 -2.98 7.29 -44.76
CA ARG A 878 -1.99 7.20 -43.67
C ARG A 878 -1.56 5.76 -43.35
N THR A 879 -2.52 4.83 -43.40
CA THR A 879 -2.26 3.40 -43.19
C THR A 879 -1.49 2.80 -44.37
N ALA A 880 -1.85 3.17 -45.61
CA ALA A 880 -1.12 2.79 -46.82
C ALA A 880 0.34 3.25 -46.77
N ALA A 881 0.62 4.47 -46.31
CA ALA A 881 1.98 4.97 -46.11
C ALA A 881 2.80 4.10 -45.14
N SER A 882 2.16 3.56 -44.10
CA SER A 882 2.83 2.66 -43.16
C SER A 882 3.12 1.29 -43.78
N TYR A 883 2.24 0.78 -44.65
CA TYR A 883 2.48 -0.47 -45.38
C TYR A 883 3.59 -0.33 -46.43
N LEU A 884 3.75 0.86 -47.00
CA LEU A 884 4.84 1.17 -47.92
C LEU A 884 6.22 1.01 -47.25
N LEU A 885 6.33 1.38 -45.97
CA LEU A 885 7.54 1.13 -45.17
C LEU A 885 7.80 -0.37 -44.95
N VAL A 886 6.74 -1.17 -44.74
CA VAL A 886 6.86 -2.62 -44.57
C VAL A 886 7.30 -3.29 -45.88
N LEU A 887 6.72 -2.87 -47.01
CA LEU A 887 7.09 -3.36 -48.35
C LEU A 887 8.55 -3.05 -48.70
N HIS A 888 9.05 -1.88 -48.30
CA HIS A 888 10.45 -1.51 -48.49
C HIS A 888 11.40 -2.42 -47.72
N ASN A 889 11.05 -2.77 -46.49
CA ASN A 889 11.85 -3.69 -45.68
C ASN A 889 11.82 -5.15 -46.17
N LEU A 890 10.81 -5.55 -46.95
CA LEU A 890 10.68 -6.90 -47.53
C LEU A 890 11.30 -7.05 -48.92
N GLU A 891 11.92 -5.99 -49.46
CA GLU A 891 12.51 -5.97 -50.81
C GLU A 891 11.51 -6.32 -51.95
N GLU A 892 10.21 -6.08 -51.75
CA GLU A 892 9.14 -6.39 -52.73
C GLU A 892 8.69 -5.17 -53.61
N LEU A 893 9.44 -4.07 -53.66
CA LEU A 893 8.99 -2.79 -54.23
C LEU A 893 9.41 -2.46 -55.67
N ASP A 894 8.47 -1.83 -56.40
CA ASP A 894 8.70 -0.85 -57.47
C ASP A 894 8.67 0.58 -56.84
N ASP A 895 9.72 0.93 -56.07
CA ASP A 895 9.75 2.00 -55.02
C ASP A 895 9.13 3.37 -55.38
N VAL A 896 9.20 3.79 -56.64
CA VAL A 896 8.85 5.17 -57.05
C VAL A 896 7.39 5.30 -57.45
N ASP A 897 6.81 4.32 -58.15
CA ASP A 897 5.47 4.45 -58.74
C ASP A 897 4.36 4.35 -57.69
N ASP A 898 4.49 3.46 -56.70
CA ASP A 898 3.51 3.32 -55.62
C ASP A 898 3.54 4.51 -54.66
N THR A 899 4.73 5.07 -54.40
CA THR A 899 4.87 6.31 -53.62
C THR A 899 4.24 7.50 -54.35
N ILE A 900 4.34 7.56 -55.68
CA ILE A 900 3.66 8.58 -56.51
C ILE A 900 2.14 8.43 -56.46
N ARG A 901 1.62 7.20 -56.57
CA ARG A 901 0.17 6.93 -56.47
C ARG A 901 -0.38 7.37 -55.12
N LEU A 902 0.31 7.02 -54.04
CA LEU A 902 -0.07 7.44 -52.69
C LEU A 902 0.03 8.96 -52.50
N LEU A 903 1.07 9.61 -53.06
CA LEU A 903 1.23 11.06 -53.01
C LEU A 903 0.09 11.81 -53.72
N LYS A 904 -0.40 11.30 -54.86
CA LYS A 904 -1.58 11.86 -55.55
C LYS A 904 -2.82 11.81 -54.67
N GLN A 905 -3.13 10.64 -54.11
CA GLN A 905 -4.27 10.48 -53.22
C GLN A 905 -4.15 11.30 -51.93
N ALA A 906 -2.94 11.43 -51.36
CA ALA A 906 -2.71 12.26 -50.17
C ALA A 906 -2.96 13.74 -50.44
N ILE A 907 -2.61 14.24 -51.63
CA ILE A 907 -2.91 15.62 -52.05
C ILE A 907 -4.42 15.82 -52.24
N GLU A 908 -5.09 14.88 -52.89
CA GLU A 908 -6.56 14.90 -53.06
C GLU A 908 -7.28 14.89 -51.70
N ALA A 909 -6.79 14.12 -50.75
CA ALA A 909 -7.27 14.05 -49.37
C ALA A 909 -6.87 15.27 -48.51
N LYS A 910 -6.08 16.22 -49.05
CA LYS A 910 -5.55 17.42 -48.37
C LYS A 910 -4.69 17.11 -47.13
N GLU A 911 -4.04 15.95 -47.11
CA GLU A 911 -3.14 15.51 -46.04
C GLU A 911 -1.70 16.02 -46.27
N PHE A 912 -1.51 17.34 -46.16
CA PHE A 912 -0.24 17.99 -46.52
C PHE A 912 0.95 17.55 -45.66
N HIS A 913 0.72 17.16 -44.40
CA HIS A 913 1.77 16.64 -43.53
C HIS A 913 2.29 15.30 -44.06
N LEU A 914 1.41 14.40 -44.50
CA LEU A 914 1.78 13.12 -45.09
C LEU A 914 2.53 13.33 -46.40
N CYS A 915 2.11 14.27 -47.24
CA CYS A 915 2.80 14.62 -48.48
C CYS A 915 4.27 15.01 -48.21
N LYS A 916 4.51 15.81 -47.16
CA LYS A 916 5.87 16.19 -46.74
C LYS A 916 6.69 14.97 -46.30
N GLU A 917 6.10 14.03 -45.58
CA GLU A 917 6.78 12.80 -45.15
C GLU A 917 7.12 11.89 -46.34
N LEU A 918 6.20 11.72 -47.30
CA LEU A 918 6.41 10.93 -48.51
C LEU A 918 7.53 11.53 -49.39
N LEU A 919 7.59 12.86 -49.51
CA LEU A 919 8.69 13.53 -50.24
C LEU A 919 10.03 13.35 -49.52
N ARG A 920 10.06 13.38 -48.18
CA ARG A 920 11.28 13.06 -47.40
C ARG A 920 11.70 11.61 -47.59
N PHE A 921 10.74 10.70 -47.63
CA PHE A 921 10.98 9.27 -47.86
C PHE A 921 11.58 9.02 -49.25
N LEU A 922 11.02 9.63 -50.30
CA LEU A 922 11.58 9.56 -51.65
C LEU A 922 13.02 10.11 -51.73
N HIS A 923 13.31 11.16 -50.96
CA HIS A 923 14.67 11.70 -50.87
C HIS A 923 15.63 10.77 -50.11
N SER A 924 15.16 10.06 -49.08
CA SER A 924 15.99 9.08 -48.36
C SER A 924 16.28 7.81 -49.14
N ILE A 925 15.40 7.41 -50.07
CA ILE A 925 15.66 6.27 -50.97
C ILE A 925 16.70 6.63 -52.04
N ASP A 926 16.67 7.88 -52.53
CA ASP A 926 17.55 8.34 -53.61
C ASP A 926 18.22 9.68 -53.28
N GLU A 927 19.47 9.60 -52.80
CA GLU A 927 20.32 10.76 -52.50
C GLU A 927 20.59 11.64 -53.74
N SER A 928 20.48 11.10 -54.96
CA SER A 928 20.64 11.87 -56.20
C SER A 928 19.46 12.81 -56.48
N GLY A 929 18.32 12.59 -55.80
CA GLY A 929 17.11 13.40 -55.90
C GLY A 929 16.32 13.21 -57.20
N THR A 930 16.63 12.20 -58.01
CA THR A 930 15.95 11.92 -59.28
C THR A 930 14.55 11.33 -59.07
N ALA A 931 14.37 10.45 -58.08
CA ALA A 931 13.08 9.90 -57.70
C ALA A 931 12.12 11.01 -57.21
N LEU A 932 12.64 11.94 -56.42
CA LEU A 932 11.90 13.10 -55.93
C LEU A 932 11.46 14.03 -57.07
N ARG A 933 12.37 14.38 -57.99
CA ARG A 933 12.04 15.21 -59.16
C ARG A 933 10.99 14.55 -60.06
N THR A 934 11.09 13.24 -60.26
CA THR A 934 10.13 12.45 -61.06
C THR A 934 8.75 12.44 -60.40
N ALA A 935 8.68 12.25 -59.08
CA ALA A 935 7.43 12.28 -58.34
C ALA A 935 6.78 13.66 -58.37
N VAL A 936 7.54 14.73 -58.10
CA VAL A 936 7.04 16.11 -58.13
C VAL A 936 6.51 16.47 -59.53
N GLY A 937 7.22 16.08 -60.60
CA GLY A 937 6.80 16.30 -61.98
C GLY A 937 5.54 15.52 -62.38
N ARG A 938 5.44 14.22 -62.04
CA ARG A 938 4.29 13.37 -62.39
C ARG A 938 3.02 13.67 -61.58
N VAL A 939 3.17 14.26 -60.40
CA VAL A 939 2.06 14.68 -59.53
C VAL A 939 1.61 16.11 -59.87
N GLY A 940 2.44 16.91 -60.54
CA GLY A 940 2.09 18.27 -60.96
C GLY A 940 2.10 19.27 -59.81
N ILE A 941 2.94 19.06 -58.79
CA ILE A 941 3.06 19.96 -57.63
C ILE A 941 3.71 21.29 -58.04
N ILE A 942 4.57 21.27 -59.07
CA ILE A 942 5.25 22.43 -59.64
C ILE A 942 4.99 22.41 -61.16
N ASP A 943 4.56 23.54 -61.73
CA ASP A 943 4.39 23.68 -63.18
C ASP A 943 5.72 23.45 -63.90
N GLY A 944 5.73 22.59 -64.91
CA GLY A 944 6.93 22.04 -65.59
C GLY A 944 7.88 23.03 -66.27
N SER A 945 7.76 24.33 -66.03
CA SER A 945 8.66 25.38 -66.55
C SER A 945 9.91 25.63 -65.70
N THR A 946 10.05 24.99 -64.53
CA THR A 946 11.19 25.21 -63.61
C THR A 946 12.05 23.99 -63.33
N LEU A 947 11.81 22.84 -63.99
CA LEU A 947 12.54 21.58 -63.73
C LEU A 947 13.68 21.29 -64.72
N ASP A 948 13.78 22.05 -65.83
CA ASP A 948 14.89 21.95 -66.78
C ASP A 948 16.02 22.92 -66.37
N VAL A 949 16.88 22.50 -65.46
CA VAL A 949 18.25 23.01 -65.37
C VAL A 949 19.18 21.80 -65.23
N ASP A 950 19.51 21.19 -66.36
CA ASP A 950 20.68 20.33 -66.47
C ASP A 950 21.95 21.20 -66.55
N GLY A 951 22.92 20.87 -65.70
CA GLY A 951 24.33 20.92 -66.04
C GLY A 951 25.08 22.26 -65.96
N ASP A 952 25.98 22.31 -64.97
CA ASP A 952 27.25 23.05 -64.96
C ASP A 952 27.21 24.54 -64.52
N GLY A 953 27.39 24.75 -63.20
CA GLY A 953 27.66 26.05 -62.60
C GLY A 953 27.88 25.94 -61.09
N PRO A 954 28.84 26.66 -60.48
CA PRO A 954 29.30 26.37 -59.13
C PRO A 954 28.25 26.75 -58.07
N MET A 955 28.18 25.94 -57.01
CA MET A 955 27.38 26.10 -55.79
C MET A 955 27.25 27.57 -55.34
N PRO A 956 26.03 28.13 -55.23
CA PRO A 956 25.82 29.36 -54.50
C PRO A 956 25.76 29.06 -53.00
N THR A 957 26.65 29.72 -52.29
CA THR A 957 26.74 29.80 -50.83
C THR A 957 25.43 30.24 -50.19
N THR A 958 25.05 29.53 -49.12
CA THR A 958 24.14 29.88 -48.01
C THR A 958 23.54 31.30 -47.99
N PRO A 959 22.21 31.46 -47.94
CA PRO A 959 21.61 32.70 -47.47
C PRO A 959 21.48 32.67 -45.93
N SER A 960 22.12 33.65 -45.31
CA SER A 960 22.04 34.03 -43.90
C SER A 960 20.61 34.34 -43.47
N ILE A 961 20.16 33.71 -42.37
CA ILE A 961 18.94 34.07 -41.64
C ILE A 961 19.22 35.37 -40.87
N VAL A 962 18.55 36.45 -41.26
CA VAL A 962 18.50 37.70 -40.50
C VAL A 962 17.37 37.59 -39.46
N LEU A 963 17.77 37.50 -38.18
CA LEU A 963 16.89 37.73 -37.04
C LEU A 963 16.56 39.23 -36.97
N SER A 964 15.27 39.59 -37.01
CA SER A 964 14.82 40.93 -36.59
C SER A 964 14.11 40.83 -35.25
N SER A 965 14.74 41.44 -34.26
CA SER A 965 14.24 41.66 -32.90
C SER A 965 13.36 42.92 -32.86
N ALA A 966 12.18 42.83 -32.24
CA ALA A 966 11.47 44.01 -31.75
C ALA A 966 10.87 43.71 -30.37
N THR A 967 11.38 44.44 -29.38
CA THR A 967 10.99 44.50 -27.97
C THR A 967 9.71 45.35 -27.76
N PRO A 968 9.06 45.25 -26.58
CA PRO A 968 7.72 45.76 -26.35
C PRO A 968 7.73 47.24 -25.93
N THR A 969 6.61 47.93 -26.16
CA THR A 969 6.33 49.25 -25.55
C THR A 969 5.06 49.20 -24.74
N ASP A 970 5.19 49.72 -23.52
CA ASP A 970 4.16 49.95 -22.51
C ASP A 970 2.97 50.77 -23.04
N VAL A 971 1.75 50.37 -22.68
CA VAL A 971 0.66 51.31 -22.41
C VAL A 971 -0.17 50.79 -21.23
N GLN A 972 -0.15 51.55 -20.15
CA GLN A 972 -1.05 51.42 -19.01
C GLN A 972 -2.17 52.48 -19.11
N VAL A 973 -3.36 52.12 -18.60
CA VAL A 973 -4.40 53.00 -17.97
C VAL A 973 -5.41 53.71 -18.90
N ASN A 974 -6.65 53.21 -18.99
CA ASN A 974 -7.86 53.72 -18.28
C ASN A 974 -9.20 53.24 -18.89
N GLY A 975 -10.13 52.82 -18.02
CA GLY A 975 -11.55 53.24 -18.03
C GLY A 975 -12.59 52.48 -18.88
N GLN A 976 -13.20 51.42 -18.33
CA GLN A 976 -14.58 51.35 -17.81
C GLN A 976 -14.98 49.90 -17.53
#